data_AF-A0A7Y7VMW1-F1
#
_entry.id   AF-A0A7Y7VMW1-F1
#
_cell.length_a   1.000
_cell.length_b   1.000
_cell.length_c   1.000
_cell.angle_alpha   90.00
_cell.angle_beta   90.00
_cell.angle_gamma   90.00
#
_symmetry.space_group_name_H-M   'P 1'
#
loop_
_entity.id
_entity.type
_entity.pdbx_description
1 polymer ?
#
loop_
_entity_poly.entity_id
_entity_poly.type
_entity_poly.pdbx_seq_one_letter_code
_entity_poly.pdbx_strand_id
1 'polypeptide(L)'
;MNQPPLVSIIITAQIPIWLNEALQSALAQDYTNCEIIIIDHSNEKFVAKCVQPYLKQAGHKINFLTTGAGYYKAAEQAIRTSRGAYVKFMSDAEVLAPDCVNKMLCALVKHPQAVLAVAKRKLISPLGTPLPDNISTAALLSEMSLMDGKDVLRYQTSLNYNLLGELGATLIPRAQLVSLMPKREALFSINGKVHSDVSALALYCKLLPKGDIIWLPESLCAIRESDVYSQPHQRDSKEHVVEQRKRINDFICTSAWFKQMSSPREQISVCLASQPQQRAQKDLRTSQQHHLSLNTLSQWLSTRTLEPFQQQYLNQIGQQLSTPVSLAIIINAAESTAAQLESTLVSVKKFDSALLTLETVVIGLSDEENQSAQNILSNENYIISVNKFISDSQAEWFIFVDAGTIFHLSGLIALSTHLLSTKGMLAVYADEFFFIQGEPAGIAFRPDFNLDMLLSSPKTMSQHWLFQRELLLAAEGLDPTAGQSAELDLILKLIVSQGLNCIGHVAEPLLTAQLKKRDIALDAQLIQRHLHHRGYSDAEIDLDQFHNYRLRYNHSLTPKVSIIILASASLPVLITCVTSLMEKTRYQPYELLIVADNECSAERDAWLDAISTVDPQLIRVLHYGHAFNHGAMANLAASQASGDYLLFLHSELAITDGEWLKLLMNHGQRPEVGIVGGKQLSADNKIRHAGYILGANGAAGDVFRGYDDSQSSAMARLHIDQNYSAVSGDFMLVRQTVFNDLGGFDSQNLLFDDVDLCLRAREIGYLVVWTPYARILRSAGRKSRFNGESPHASAKMKQLEEDKLFKRWMPLIANDPAYNANLSLRSRNFDLGADSRLSWQPTRRDEVPQIFVNHADTAGCGHYRMLKPFAAMEEAGIAQGKNGLTLLNISELAQFQPDSLIIQRRYSPAFHNWIERVGNLSNVFKVFELDDYIIELPEKHNNRKNFNADVKEQLRKSLSFFDRFVVSTEPLAEALSEFHPDIRVVKNCLPVDWWGNLHSLRQQGRKPRVGWAGGSSHQGDLEMIADVVKALANEVEWVFMGMCPDKLRPYVHEFHTGVDISLYPAKLASLDLDLALAPVEDNIFNICKSHLRLMEYGACAIPVICSDVECYRNTDLPVTRVQNRLSDWIEAIRMHLADRDESERVGLELQSRLRQEWMLNRKNVTNWLAAWRP
;
A
#
# COMPACT_ATOMS: atom_id res chain seq x y z
N MET A 1 13.70 2.56 53.99
CA MET A 1 13.97 2.50 52.54
C MET A 1 13.23 1.28 52.01
N ASN A 2 12.11 1.46 51.29
CA ASN A 2 11.42 0.33 50.68
C ASN A 2 12.30 -0.17 49.53
N GLN A 3 12.69 -1.45 49.57
CA GLN A 3 13.39 -2.06 48.45
C GLN A 3 12.50 -1.96 47.19
N PRO A 4 13.06 -1.60 46.03
CA PRO A 4 12.30 -1.55 44.78
C PRO A 4 11.70 -2.93 44.49
N PRO A 5 10.44 -3.04 44.02
CA PRO A 5 9.79 -4.34 43.83
C PRO A 5 10.53 -5.19 42.79
N LEU A 6 10.72 -6.48 43.07
CA LEU A 6 11.33 -7.41 42.11
C LEU A 6 10.37 -7.63 40.93
N VAL A 7 10.89 -7.56 39.70
CA VAL A 7 10.15 -7.91 38.47
C VAL A 7 10.69 -9.21 37.89
N SER A 8 9.81 -10.15 37.57
CA SER A 8 10.17 -11.39 36.88
C SER A 8 9.88 -11.26 35.39
N ILE A 9 10.93 -11.24 34.57
CA ILE A 9 10.83 -11.30 33.11
C ILE A 9 10.79 -12.78 32.69
N ILE A 10 9.67 -13.23 32.14
CA ILE A 10 9.46 -14.61 31.68
C ILE A 10 9.66 -14.66 30.17
N ILE A 11 10.68 -15.37 29.72
CA ILE A 11 10.95 -15.65 28.31
C ILE A 11 10.45 -17.07 28.00
N THR A 12 9.46 -17.19 27.12
CA THR A 12 9.02 -18.48 26.59
C THR A 12 9.81 -18.83 25.34
N ALA A 13 10.63 -19.88 25.41
CA ALA A 13 11.55 -20.26 24.34
C ALA A 13 11.08 -21.54 23.62
N GLN A 14 11.00 -21.45 22.30
CA GLN A 14 10.65 -22.52 21.36
C GLN A 14 11.61 -22.54 20.15
N ILE A 15 11.92 -21.39 19.56
CA ILE A 15 12.76 -21.21 18.37
C ILE A 15 13.96 -20.32 18.74
N PRO A 16 15.16 -20.88 18.77
CA PRO A 16 16.30 -20.21 19.38
C PRO A 16 16.98 -19.14 18.50
N ILE A 17 16.54 -18.97 17.25
CA ILE A 17 17.20 -18.09 16.27
C ILE A 17 17.27 -16.64 16.74
N TRP A 18 16.26 -16.15 17.47
CA TRP A 18 16.22 -14.80 18.05
C TRP A 18 16.42 -14.78 19.56
N LEU A 19 16.57 -15.93 20.21
CA LEU A 19 16.63 -16.03 21.67
C LEU A 19 17.77 -15.20 22.28
N ASN A 20 18.92 -15.13 21.59
CA ASN A 20 20.03 -14.28 22.03
C ASN A 20 19.63 -12.80 22.06
N GLU A 21 18.98 -12.30 21.01
CA GLU A 21 18.51 -10.91 20.94
C GLU A 21 17.44 -10.63 22.02
N ALA A 22 16.48 -11.54 22.18
CA ALA A 22 15.48 -11.47 23.24
C ALA A 22 16.11 -11.41 24.64
N LEU A 23 17.07 -12.30 24.93
CA LEU A 23 17.76 -12.35 26.23
C LEU A 23 18.62 -11.11 26.46
N GLN A 24 19.33 -10.61 25.45
CA GLN A 24 20.08 -9.37 25.55
C GLN A 24 19.16 -8.18 25.85
N SER A 25 17.98 -8.10 25.23
CA SER A 25 17.01 -7.04 25.51
C SER A 25 16.45 -7.11 26.94
N ALA A 26 16.29 -8.31 27.50
CA ALA A 26 15.89 -8.52 28.89
C ALA A 26 17.02 -8.19 29.88
N LEU A 27 18.28 -8.45 29.50
CA LEU A 27 19.46 -8.10 30.30
C LEU A 27 19.77 -6.60 30.27
N ALA A 28 19.42 -5.92 29.19
CA ALA A 28 19.64 -4.48 28.98
C ALA A 28 18.60 -3.59 29.67
N GLN A 29 17.71 -4.15 30.49
CA GLN A 29 16.71 -3.35 31.20
C GLN A 29 17.39 -2.40 32.21
N ASP A 30 17.03 -1.13 32.16
CA ASP A 30 17.52 -0.09 33.07
C ASP A 30 17.06 -0.29 34.52
N TYR A 31 16.00 -1.09 34.73
CA TYR A 31 15.48 -1.44 36.03
C TYR A 31 16.30 -2.54 36.70
N THR A 32 17.13 -2.17 37.68
CA THR A 32 18.15 -3.05 38.26
C THR A 32 17.61 -4.28 38.99
N ASN A 33 16.39 -4.23 39.55
CA ASN A 33 15.83 -5.33 40.35
C ASN A 33 14.94 -6.27 39.52
N CYS A 34 15.53 -6.92 38.51
CA CYS A 34 14.89 -7.96 37.71
C CYS A 34 15.46 -9.36 38.02
N GLU A 35 14.61 -10.38 37.90
CA GLU A 35 15.02 -11.76 37.61
C GLU A 35 14.48 -12.16 36.24
N ILE A 36 15.24 -12.97 35.51
CA ILE A 36 14.87 -13.48 34.19
C ILE A 36 14.61 -14.98 34.34
N ILE A 37 13.46 -15.46 33.86
CA ILE A 37 13.07 -16.86 33.86
C ILE A 37 12.87 -17.28 32.43
N ILE A 38 13.77 -18.12 31.94
CA ILE A 38 13.68 -18.67 30.58
C ILE A 38 13.08 -20.06 30.71
N ILE A 39 11.92 -20.27 30.09
CA ILE A 39 11.29 -21.59 30.04
C ILE A 39 11.28 -22.14 28.62
N ASP A 40 12.09 -23.19 28.44
CA ASP A 40 12.20 -23.95 27.22
C ASP A 40 11.08 -24.99 27.14
N HIS A 41 10.28 -24.90 26.07
CA HIS A 41 9.24 -25.88 25.74
C HIS A 41 9.42 -26.47 24.33
N SER A 42 10.62 -26.35 23.77
CA SER A 42 10.98 -26.88 22.45
C SER A 42 11.24 -28.39 22.45
N ASN A 43 11.59 -28.97 23.61
CA ASN A 43 12.19 -30.30 23.77
C ASN A 43 13.58 -30.47 23.13
N GLU A 44 14.23 -29.37 22.71
CA GLU A 44 15.50 -29.38 22.01
C GLU A 44 16.66 -28.93 22.91
N LYS A 45 17.86 -29.51 22.73
CA LYS A 45 19.03 -29.16 23.55
C LYS A 45 19.62 -27.78 23.25
N PHE A 46 19.21 -27.17 22.13
CA PHE A 46 19.85 -25.95 21.62
C PHE A 46 19.53 -24.71 22.47
N VAL A 47 18.30 -24.58 22.98
CA VAL A 47 17.93 -23.47 23.87
C VAL A 47 18.83 -23.45 25.10
N ALA A 48 19.08 -24.61 25.72
CA ALA A 48 20.00 -24.72 26.85
C ALA A 48 21.43 -24.29 26.49
N LYS A 49 21.93 -24.66 25.31
CA LYS A 49 23.26 -24.26 24.80
C LYS A 49 23.35 -22.74 24.62
N CYS A 50 22.32 -22.10 24.06
CA CYS A 50 22.25 -20.64 23.92
C CYS A 50 22.23 -19.91 25.27
N VAL A 51 21.54 -20.45 26.27
CA VAL A 51 21.40 -19.80 27.58
C VAL A 51 22.63 -19.99 28.46
N GLN A 52 23.40 -21.07 28.27
CA GLN A 52 24.53 -21.43 29.13
C GLN A 52 25.57 -20.32 29.38
N PRO A 53 26.00 -19.52 28.37
CA PRO A 53 26.94 -18.42 28.58
C PRO A 53 26.42 -17.35 29.56
N TYR A 54 25.09 -17.16 29.60
CA TYR A 54 24.45 -16.10 30.37
C TYR A 54 24.20 -16.48 31.84
N LEU A 55 24.09 -17.77 32.16
CA LEU A 55 23.78 -18.24 33.52
C LEU A 55 24.81 -17.80 34.58
N LYS A 56 26.04 -17.49 34.16
CA LYS A 56 27.14 -17.06 35.03
C LYS A 56 27.50 -15.57 34.89
N GLN A 57 26.80 -14.84 34.02
CA GLN A 57 27.07 -13.42 33.78
C GLN A 57 26.63 -12.59 34.99
N ALA A 58 27.40 -11.55 35.34
CA ALA A 58 27.00 -10.58 36.35
C ALA A 58 25.84 -9.72 35.82
N GLY A 59 24.84 -9.43 36.66
CA GLY A 59 23.65 -8.67 36.28
C GLY A 59 22.37 -9.27 36.87
N HIS A 60 21.28 -9.25 36.09
CA HIS A 60 20.02 -9.87 36.49
C HIS A 60 20.16 -11.37 36.65
N LYS A 61 19.54 -11.92 37.70
CA LYS A 61 19.57 -13.36 37.96
C LYS A 61 18.78 -14.10 36.89
N ILE A 62 19.40 -15.04 36.20
CA ILE A 62 18.74 -15.91 35.20
C ILE A 62 18.43 -17.28 35.82
N ASN A 63 17.17 -17.72 35.71
CA ASN A 63 16.72 -19.07 36.03
C ASN A 63 16.29 -19.76 34.72
N PHE A 64 16.92 -20.89 34.39
CA PHE A 64 16.57 -21.69 33.21
C PHE A 64 15.72 -22.91 33.62
N LEU A 65 14.58 -23.09 32.96
CA LEU A 65 13.65 -24.19 33.16
C LEU A 65 13.39 -24.90 31.84
N THR A 66 13.19 -26.21 31.88
CA THR A 66 12.77 -27.02 30.74
C THR A 66 11.44 -27.70 31.05
N THR A 67 10.56 -27.79 30.06
CA THR A 67 9.29 -28.51 30.18
C THR A 67 8.94 -29.24 28.89
N GLY A 68 8.43 -30.47 28.99
CA GLY A 68 7.91 -31.21 27.85
C GLY A 68 6.47 -30.84 27.47
N ALA A 69 5.91 -29.83 28.15
CA ALA A 69 4.53 -29.42 28.01
C ALA A 69 4.41 -28.19 27.10
N GLY A 70 3.31 -28.07 26.35
CA GLY A 70 3.09 -26.93 25.45
C GLY A 70 3.04 -25.57 26.16
N TYR A 71 3.14 -24.50 25.35
CA TYR A 71 3.25 -23.09 25.77
C TYR A 71 2.48 -22.70 27.05
N TYR A 72 1.18 -22.99 27.13
CA TYR A 72 0.34 -22.54 28.25
C TYR A 72 0.75 -23.18 29.59
N LYS A 73 1.17 -24.45 29.60
CA LYS A 73 1.68 -25.12 30.80
C LYS A 73 3.07 -24.59 31.18
N ALA A 74 3.90 -24.28 30.18
CA ALA A 74 5.18 -23.63 30.39
C ALA A 74 4.98 -22.26 31.06
N ALA A 75 4.16 -21.38 30.48
CA ALA A 75 3.86 -20.07 31.07
C ALA A 75 3.35 -20.19 32.52
N GLU A 76 2.43 -21.11 32.80
CA GLU A 76 1.97 -21.34 34.18
C GLU A 76 3.08 -21.86 35.11
N GLN A 77 3.95 -22.75 34.66
CA GLN A 77 5.09 -23.23 35.44
C GLN A 77 6.04 -22.08 35.78
N ALA A 78 6.37 -21.24 34.80
CA ALA A 78 7.22 -20.07 35.00
C ALA A 78 6.61 -19.06 36.00
N ILE A 79 5.30 -18.82 35.96
CA ILE A 79 4.60 -17.96 36.94
C ILE A 79 4.66 -18.56 38.36
N ARG A 80 4.54 -19.89 38.51
CA ARG A 80 4.67 -20.54 39.83
C ARG A 80 6.08 -20.37 40.38
N THR A 81 7.10 -20.49 39.52
CA THR A 81 8.52 -20.36 39.90
C THR A 81 8.96 -18.91 40.16
N SER A 82 8.28 -17.94 39.56
CA SER A 82 8.64 -16.52 39.70
C SER A 82 8.47 -16.00 41.12
N ARG A 83 9.36 -15.08 41.52
CA ARG A 83 9.43 -14.46 42.86
C ARG A 83 9.11 -12.97 42.83
N GLY A 84 9.10 -12.36 41.66
CA GLY A 84 8.78 -10.94 41.47
C GLY A 84 7.35 -10.59 41.87
N ALA A 85 7.15 -9.37 42.35
CA ALA A 85 5.83 -8.81 42.61
C ALA A 85 5.06 -8.57 41.31
N TYR A 86 5.77 -8.37 40.20
CA TYR A 86 5.24 -8.17 38.86
C TYR A 86 5.88 -9.15 37.87
N VAL A 87 5.13 -9.50 36.83
CA VAL A 87 5.54 -10.40 35.76
C VAL A 87 5.48 -9.68 34.42
N LYS A 88 6.59 -9.69 33.69
CA LYS A 88 6.70 -9.26 32.29
C LYS A 88 6.85 -10.50 31.43
N PHE A 89 5.97 -10.71 30.47
CA PHE A 89 6.12 -11.80 29.50
C PHE A 89 6.88 -11.31 28.27
N MET A 90 7.60 -12.23 27.63
CA MET A 90 8.05 -12.11 26.26
C MET A 90 8.26 -13.49 25.62
N SER A 91 8.19 -13.57 24.30
CA SER A 91 8.70 -14.72 23.56
C SER A 91 10.18 -14.56 23.21
N ASP A 92 10.78 -15.64 22.73
CA ASP A 92 12.13 -15.65 22.15
C ASP A 92 12.27 -14.87 20.83
N ALA A 93 11.17 -14.47 20.21
CA ALA A 93 11.15 -13.67 18.98
C ALA A 93 10.91 -12.17 19.22
N GLU A 94 10.62 -11.77 20.46
CA GLU A 94 10.32 -10.39 20.87
C GLU A 94 11.55 -9.67 21.43
N VAL A 95 11.56 -8.35 21.32
CA VAL A 95 12.65 -7.49 21.83
C VAL A 95 12.05 -6.38 22.70
N LEU A 96 12.56 -6.23 23.92
CA LEU A 96 12.13 -5.18 24.83
C LEU A 96 12.94 -3.89 24.62
N ALA A 97 12.29 -2.74 24.74
CA ALA A 97 12.99 -1.47 24.86
C ALA A 97 13.80 -1.45 26.20
N PRO A 98 14.98 -0.81 26.26
CA PRO A 98 15.82 -0.80 27.47
C PRO A 98 15.12 -0.26 28.74
N ASP A 99 14.12 0.60 28.58
CA ASP A 99 13.36 1.23 29.66
C ASP A 99 11.96 0.62 29.88
N CYS A 100 11.67 -0.52 29.24
CA CYS A 100 10.35 -1.14 29.23
C CYS A 100 9.85 -1.47 30.64
N VAL A 101 10.64 -2.19 31.44
CA VAL A 101 10.23 -2.60 32.79
C VAL A 101 10.03 -1.39 33.69
N ASN A 102 10.98 -0.45 33.70
CA ASN A 102 10.95 0.74 34.53
C ASN A 102 9.69 1.57 34.27
N LYS A 103 9.41 1.92 33.01
CA LYS A 103 8.24 2.73 32.63
C LYS A 103 6.92 2.06 32.98
N MET A 104 6.76 0.78 32.63
CA MET A 104 5.52 0.04 32.90
C MET A 104 5.28 -0.15 34.41
N LEU A 105 6.34 -0.42 35.18
CA LEU A 105 6.26 -0.59 36.62
C LEU A 105 5.91 0.74 37.31
N CYS A 106 6.60 1.83 36.96
CA CYS A 106 6.30 3.16 37.48
C CYS A 106 4.84 3.54 37.25
N ALA A 107 4.28 3.22 36.07
CA ALA A 107 2.89 3.46 35.75
C ALA A 107 1.94 2.64 36.66
N LEU A 108 2.19 1.34 36.85
CA LEU A 108 1.37 0.49 37.73
C LEU A 108 1.44 0.89 39.20
N VAL A 109 2.62 1.25 39.71
CA VAL A 109 2.79 1.66 41.11
C VAL A 109 2.05 2.97 41.40
N LYS A 110 2.03 3.91 40.44
CA LYS A 110 1.28 5.17 40.55
C LYS A 110 -0.24 4.98 40.44
N HIS A 111 -0.69 3.88 39.82
CA HIS A 111 -2.10 3.61 39.54
C HIS A 111 -2.52 2.23 40.06
N PRO A 112 -2.69 2.07 41.39
CA PRO A 112 -2.99 0.77 42.00
C PRO A 112 -4.36 0.17 41.61
N GLN A 113 -5.25 0.97 41.02
CA GLN A 113 -6.52 0.51 40.45
C GLN A 113 -6.36 -0.22 39.12
N ALA A 114 -5.21 -0.08 38.46
CA ALA A 114 -4.92 -0.76 37.21
C ALA A 114 -4.53 -2.22 37.46
N VAL A 115 -5.18 -3.15 36.74
CA VAL A 115 -4.91 -4.58 36.84
C VAL A 115 -3.69 -5.01 36.04
N LEU A 116 -3.33 -4.26 35.00
CA LEU A 116 -2.12 -4.47 34.20
C LEU A 116 -1.74 -3.20 33.43
N ALA A 117 -0.47 -3.10 33.05
CA ALA A 117 0.03 -2.11 32.11
C ALA A 117 0.14 -2.72 30.72
N VAL A 118 -0.24 -1.97 29.68
CA VAL A 118 -0.09 -2.33 28.27
C VAL A 118 0.66 -1.22 27.56
N ALA A 119 1.70 -1.58 26.81
CA ALA A 119 2.42 -0.64 25.96
C ALA A 119 2.07 -0.85 24.48
N LYS A 120 2.32 0.18 23.66
CA LYS A 120 2.31 0.03 22.20
C LYS A 120 3.36 -1.01 21.79
N ARG A 121 3.06 -1.76 20.72
CA ARG A 121 3.97 -2.69 20.06
C ARG A 121 4.52 -2.06 18.78
N LYS A 122 5.71 -2.44 18.37
CA LYS A 122 6.28 -2.12 17.05
C LYS A 122 6.47 -3.41 16.27
N LEU A 123 6.22 -3.40 14.97
CA LEU A 123 6.54 -4.54 14.09
C LEU A 123 7.99 -4.47 13.61
N ILE A 124 8.66 -5.63 13.55
CA ILE A 124 10.01 -5.77 13.00
C ILE A 124 10.11 -6.99 12.08
N SER A 125 10.99 -6.91 11.08
CA SER A 125 11.31 -8.01 10.17
C SER A 125 12.10 -9.12 10.85
N PRO A 126 12.38 -10.27 10.19
CA PRO A 126 13.26 -11.30 10.72
C PRO A 126 14.66 -10.81 11.11
N LEU A 127 15.15 -9.73 10.48
CA LEU A 127 16.45 -9.09 10.74
C LEU A 127 16.40 -7.99 11.81
N GLY A 128 15.22 -7.66 12.35
CA GLY A 128 15.04 -6.62 13.36
C GLY A 128 14.79 -5.21 12.79
N THR A 129 14.70 -5.06 11.47
CA THR A 129 14.35 -3.78 10.85
C THR A 129 12.89 -3.42 11.12
N PRO A 130 12.54 -2.16 11.44
CA PRO A 130 11.15 -1.74 11.66
C PRO A 130 10.25 -2.00 10.45
N LEU A 131 9.01 -2.37 10.70
CA LEU A 131 7.94 -2.52 9.70
C LEU A 131 6.79 -1.53 10.00
N PRO A 132 5.94 -1.20 8.99
CA PRO A 132 4.67 -0.50 9.17
C PRO A 132 3.88 -0.96 10.38
N ASP A 133 3.17 -0.04 11.02
CA ASP A 133 2.07 -0.44 11.88
C ASP A 133 0.93 -1.04 11.04
N ASN A 134 0.28 -2.05 11.59
CA ASN A 134 -1.05 -2.45 11.16
C ASN A 134 -2.07 -2.04 12.22
N ILE A 135 -3.36 -2.26 11.96
CA ILE A 135 -4.40 -1.88 12.92
C ILE A 135 -4.20 -2.49 14.32
N SER A 136 -3.54 -3.66 14.42
CA SER A 136 -3.30 -4.31 15.72
C SER A 136 -2.11 -3.73 16.50
N THR A 137 -1.22 -2.97 15.86
CA THR A 137 -0.03 -2.36 16.51
C THR A 137 -0.07 -0.84 16.55
N ALA A 138 -0.95 -0.22 15.75
CA ALA A 138 -1.26 1.19 15.84
C ALA A 138 -1.66 1.58 17.27
N ALA A 139 -1.21 2.77 17.71
CA ALA A 139 -1.44 3.25 19.06
C ALA A 139 -2.95 3.37 19.35
N LEU A 140 -3.38 2.92 20.53
CA LEU A 140 -4.78 3.09 20.95
C LEU A 140 -5.11 4.55 21.27
N LEU A 141 -4.16 5.23 21.91
CA LEU A 141 -4.22 6.62 22.34
C LEU A 141 -2.81 7.22 22.26
N SER A 142 -2.71 8.53 22.03
CA SER A 142 -1.44 9.28 21.95
C SER A 142 -0.75 9.48 23.29
N GLU A 143 -1.50 9.44 24.40
CA GLU A 143 -1.03 9.77 25.73
C GLU A 143 -1.22 8.61 26.72
N MET A 144 -0.39 8.58 27.76
CA MET A 144 -0.53 7.61 28.85
C MET A 144 -1.88 7.78 29.53
N SER A 145 -2.69 6.72 29.52
CA SER A 145 -4.11 6.82 29.86
C SER A 145 -4.60 5.61 30.64
N LEU A 146 -5.56 5.82 31.54
CA LEU A 146 -6.32 4.76 32.19
C LEU A 146 -7.57 4.44 31.39
N MET A 147 -7.87 3.16 31.20
CA MET A 147 -9.06 2.67 30.50
C MET A 147 -9.83 1.69 31.36
N ASP A 148 -11.15 1.81 31.42
CA ASP A 148 -11.99 0.85 32.14
C ASP A 148 -11.90 -0.55 31.48
N GLY A 149 -11.55 -1.56 32.28
CA GLY A 149 -11.33 -2.91 31.76
C GLY A 149 -12.59 -3.61 31.25
N LYS A 150 -13.78 -3.31 31.79
CA LYS A 150 -15.04 -3.88 31.29
C LYS A 150 -15.40 -3.26 29.95
N ASP A 151 -15.26 -1.96 29.80
CA ASP A 151 -15.47 -1.27 28.53
C ASP A 151 -14.51 -1.79 27.46
N VAL A 152 -13.23 -1.99 27.77
CA VAL A 152 -12.25 -2.58 26.84
C VAL A 152 -12.68 -3.99 26.38
N LEU A 153 -13.19 -4.83 27.29
CA LEU A 153 -13.73 -6.15 26.92
C LEU A 153 -15.02 -6.06 26.09
N ARG A 154 -15.90 -5.10 26.38
CA ARG A 154 -17.10 -4.87 25.56
C ARG A 154 -16.73 -4.47 24.15
N TYR A 155 -15.79 -3.55 24.03
CA TYR A 155 -15.25 -3.09 22.78
C TYR A 155 -14.63 -4.24 21.97
N GLN A 156 -13.84 -5.10 22.61
CA GLN A 156 -13.25 -6.30 22.00
C GLN A 156 -14.28 -7.24 21.35
N THR A 157 -15.52 -7.31 21.84
CA THR A 157 -16.58 -8.14 21.23
C THR A 157 -17.04 -7.64 19.85
N SER A 158 -16.74 -6.39 19.52
CA SER A 158 -17.04 -5.78 18.21
C SER A 158 -15.89 -5.91 17.19
N LEU A 159 -14.77 -6.52 17.58
CA LEU A 159 -13.54 -6.59 16.77
C LEU A 159 -13.23 -8.00 16.29
N ASN A 160 -12.51 -8.05 15.17
CA ASN A 160 -12.12 -9.27 14.48
C ASN A 160 -10.67 -9.68 14.81
N TYR A 161 -10.00 -8.94 15.67
CA TYR A 161 -8.60 -9.08 16.09
C TYR A 161 -8.48 -8.81 17.60
N ASN A 162 -7.35 -9.18 18.21
CA ASN A 162 -7.09 -8.94 19.64
C ASN A 162 -6.60 -7.50 19.88
N LEU A 163 -7.43 -6.65 20.51
CA LEU A 163 -7.17 -5.21 20.68
C LEU A 163 -5.85 -4.91 21.41
N LEU A 164 -5.62 -5.57 22.54
CA LEU A 164 -4.41 -5.37 23.36
C LEU A 164 -3.22 -6.22 22.87
N GLY A 165 -3.47 -7.15 21.94
CA GLY A 165 -2.48 -8.12 21.47
C GLY A 165 -2.04 -9.15 22.50
N GLU A 166 -0.84 -9.69 22.33
CA GLU A 166 -0.28 -10.73 23.18
C GLU A 166 0.37 -10.19 24.47
N LEU A 167 0.72 -11.10 25.37
CA LEU A 167 1.25 -10.77 26.69
C LEU A 167 2.62 -10.07 26.66
N GLY A 168 3.36 -10.16 25.55
CA GLY A 168 4.68 -9.54 25.36
C GLY A 168 4.70 -8.04 25.66
N ALA A 169 3.60 -7.34 25.39
CA ALA A 169 3.46 -5.91 25.64
C ALA A 169 2.90 -5.56 27.03
N THR A 170 2.74 -6.54 27.92
CA THR A 170 2.07 -6.38 29.21
C THR A 170 3.01 -6.51 30.40
N LEU A 171 2.70 -5.80 31.49
CA LEU A 171 3.27 -6.02 32.81
C LEU A 171 2.10 -6.25 33.78
N ILE A 172 2.12 -7.36 34.50
CA ILE A 172 0.98 -7.82 35.30
C ILE A 172 1.43 -8.06 36.75
N PRO A 173 0.69 -7.58 37.77
CA PRO A 173 0.95 -7.95 39.16
C PRO A 173 0.83 -9.47 39.35
N ARG A 174 1.88 -10.11 39.87
CA ARG A 174 1.96 -11.57 40.02
C ARG A 174 0.81 -12.12 40.87
N ALA A 175 0.41 -11.40 41.91
CA ALA A 175 -0.68 -11.80 42.79
C ALA A 175 -1.99 -12.04 42.04
N GLN A 176 -2.26 -11.26 40.98
CA GLN A 176 -3.46 -11.44 40.16
C GLN A 176 -3.39 -12.73 39.33
N LEU A 177 -2.25 -13.01 38.71
CA LEU A 177 -2.03 -14.26 37.98
C LEU A 177 -2.17 -15.47 38.90
N VAL A 178 -1.50 -15.46 40.06
CA VAL A 178 -1.56 -16.56 41.04
C VAL A 178 -2.98 -16.76 41.57
N SER A 179 -3.75 -15.69 41.78
CA SER A 179 -5.14 -15.79 42.23
C SER A 179 -6.07 -16.51 41.25
N LEU A 180 -5.70 -16.53 39.96
CA LEU A 180 -6.43 -17.23 38.91
C LEU A 180 -5.97 -18.69 38.74
N MET A 181 -4.84 -19.07 39.36
CA MET A 181 -4.30 -20.43 39.33
C MET A 181 -4.88 -21.26 40.48
N PRO A 182 -4.92 -22.59 40.31
CA PRO A 182 -6.17 -23.36 40.26
C PRO A 182 -7.08 -23.18 41.49
N LYS A 183 -8.18 -22.45 41.28
CA LYS A 183 -9.40 -22.57 42.09
C LYS A 183 -10.59 -23.20 41.34
N ARG A 184 -10.47 -23.53 40.03
CA ARG A 184 -11.37 -24.41 39.23
C ARG A 184 -11.06 -24.50 37.72
N GLU A 185 -10.23 -23.63 37.13
CA GLU A 185 -9.86 -23.65 35.70
C GLU A 185 -8.38 -23.26 35.47
N ALA A 186 -7.80 -23.65 34.33
CA ALA A 186 -6.45 -23.26 33.92
C ALA A 186 -6.39 -21.76 33.55
N LEU A 187 -5.20 -21.14 33.60
CA LEU A 187 -5.06 -19.68 33.40
C LEU A 187 -5.61 -19.24 32.03
N PHE A 188 -5.29 -20.02 31.00
CA PHE A 188 -5.61 -19.77 29.58
C PHE A 188 -6.84 -20.53 29.07
N SER A 189 -7.72 -21.00 29.97
CA SER A 189 -8.97 -21.66 29.60
C SER A 189 -10.20 -20.82 29.91
N ILE A 190 -11.27 -21.01 29.15
CA ILE A 190 -12.62 -20.51 29.46
C ILE A 190 -13.57 -21.70 29.40
N ASN A 191 -14.42 -21.88 30.42
CA ASN A 191 -15.36 -23.00 30.53
C ASN A 191 -14.68 -24.36 30.37
N GLY A 192 -13.52 -24.53 31.03
CA GLY A 192 -12.71 -25.76 30.98
C GLY A 192 -11.98 -26.05 29.66
N LYS A 193 -12.13 -25.21 28.61
CA LYS A 193 -11.46 -25.39 27.32
C LYS A 193 -10.26 -24.44 27.19
N VAL A 194 -9.09 -24.98 26.82
CA VAL A 194 -7.88 -24.18 26.57
C VAL A 194 -7.99 -23.48 25.22
N HIS A 195 -7.61 -22.20 25.18
CA HIS A 195 -7.60 -21.39 23.98
C HIS A 195 -6.16 -20.98 23.63
N SER A 196 -5.41 -21.87 22.98
CA SER A 196 -3.98 -21.68 22.71
C SER A 196 -3.69 -20.52 21.75
N ASP A 197 -4.56 -20.29 20.76
CA ASP A 197 -4.29 -19.32 19.70
C ASP A 197 -4.74 -17.89 20.04
N VAL A 198 -5.49 -17.74 21.14
CA VAL A 198 -5.96 -16.46 21.69
C VAL A 198 -5.77 -16.43 23.20
N SER A 199 -4.64 -16.98 23.65
CA SER A 199 -4.34 -17.21 25.07
C SER A 199 -4.30 -15.92 25.90
N ALA A 200 -3.72 -14.84 25.35
CA ALA A 200 -3.72 -13.53 25.99
C ALA A 200 -5.14 -13.00 26.20
N LEU A 201 -5.99 -13.09 25.18
CA LEU A 201 -7.39 -12.67 25.27
C LEU A 201 -8.16 -13.46 26.34
N ALA A 202 -7.96 -14.77 26.42
CA ALA A 202 -8.56 -15.61 27.47
C ALA A 202 -8.15 -15.16 28.89
N LEU A 203 -6.89 -14.74 29.06
CA LEU A 203 -6.39 -14.19 30.33
C LEU A 203 -7.00 -12.80 30.60
N TYR A 204 -7.06 -11.91 29.62
CA TYR A 204 -7.65 -10.58 29.77
C TYR A 204 -9.11 -10.64 30.21
N CYS A 205 -9.90 -11.58 29.70
CA CYS A 205 -11.29 -11.79 30.12
C CYS A 205 -11.47 -12.07 31.63
N LYS A 206 -10.42 -12.56 32.30
CA LYS A 206 -10.42 -12.84 33.74
C LYS A 206 -9.85 -11.69 34.58
N LEU A 207 -8.97 -10.88 34.00
CA LEU A 207 -8.29 -9.78 34.69
C LEU A 207 -9.08 -8.47 34.59
N LEU A 208 -9.46 -8.08 33.37
CA LEU A 208 -10.02 -6.76 33.08
C LEU A 208 -11.36 -6.44 33.79
N PRO A 209 -12.23 -7.40 34.14
CA PRO A 209 -13.42 -7.07 34.93
C PRO A 209 -13.13 -6.57 36.35
N LYS A 210 -11.88 -6.68 36.82
CA LYS A 210 -11.46 -6.37 38.20
C LYS A 210 -10.91 -4.94 38.37
N GLY A 211 -10.63 -4.21 37.30
CA GLY A 211 -10.07 -2.85 37.39
C GLY A 211 -9.63 -2.26 36.05
N ASP A 212 -8.91 -1.14 36.11
CA ASP A 212 -8.48 -0.39 34.92
C ASP A 212 -7.29 -1.04 34.20
N ILE A 213 -7.01 -0.57 33.00
CA ILE A 213 -5.75 -0.79 32.29
C ILE A 213 -5.00 0.53 32.26
N ILE A 214 -3.69 0.51 32.50
CA ILE A 214 -2.82 1.66 32.21
C ILE A 214 -2.15 1.46 30.85
N TRP A 215 -2.48 2.32 29.88
CA TRP A 215 -1.93 2.33 28.53
C TRP A 215 -0.71 3.23 28.45
N LEU A 216 0.34 2.77 27.76
CA LEU A 216 1.53 3.54 27.41
C LEU A 216 1.63 3.65 25.87
N PRO A 217 1.65 4.86 25.29
CA PRO A 217 1.68 5.06 23.84
C PRO A 217 3.04 4.71 23.20
N GLU A 218 4.08 4.58 24.02
CA GLU A 218 5.44 4.29 23.61
C GLU A 218 5.61 2.81 23.20
N SER A 219 6.40 2.58 22.15
CA SER A 219 6.74 1.24 21.67
C SER A 219 7.77 0.55 22.59
N LEU A 220 7.31 -0.03 23.70
CA LEU A 220 8.19 -0.69 24.68
C LEU A 220 8.49 -2.17 24.38
N CYS A 221 7.84 -2.73 23.35
CA CYS A 221 8.06 -4.08 22.87
C CYS A 221 8.01 -4.12 21.34
N ALA A 222 8.97 -4.79 20.72
CA ALA A 222 8.97 -5.10 19.29
C ALA A 222 8.58 -6.57 19.08
N ILE A 223 7.59 -6.78 18.21
CA ILE A 223 7.11 -8.09 17.80
C ILE A 223 7.54 -8.38 16.37
N ARG A 224 7.94 -9.61 16.10
CA ARG A 224 8.51 -10.00 14.82
C ARG A 224 7.48 -10.57 13.87
N GLU A 225 7.51 -10.11 12.62
CA GLU A 225 6.81 -10.73 11.51
C GLU A 225 7.76 -11.70 10.80
N SER A 226 7.40 -12.98 10.79
CA SER A 226 8.22 -14.06 10.25
C SER A 226 7.34 -15.16 9.65
N ASP A 227 7.89 -15.89 8.68
CA ASP A 227 7.28 -17.07 8.09
C ASP A 227 7.42 -18.32 8.98
N VAL A 228 8.45 -18.36 9.83
CA VAL A 228 8.71 -19.48 10.75
C VAL A 228 8.17 -19.24 12.16
N TYR A 229 7.85 -18.00 12.50
CA TYR A 229 7.21 -17.62 13.76
C TYR A 229 6.09 -16.59 13.52
N SER A 230 4.84 -17.07 13.54
CA SER A 230 3.68 -16.22 13.28
C SER A 230 3.04 -15.66 14.54
N GLN A 231 2.95 -14.34 14.62
CA GLN A 231 2.14 -13.63 15.59
C GLN A 231 0.64 -13.92 15.38
N PRO A 232 -0.22 -13.81 16.41
CA PRO A 232 -1.64 -14.09 16.25
C PRO A 232 -2.35 -13.20 15.24
N HIS A 233 -1.94 -11.93 15.08
CA HIS A 233 -2.54 -11.04 14.08
C HIS A 233 -2.31 -11.55 12.64
N GLN A 234 -1.20 -12.24 12.36
CA GLN A 234 -0.94 -12.92 11.08
C GLN A 234 -1.86 -14.14 10.86
N ARG A 235 -2.54 -14.61 11.91
CA ARG A 235 -3.43 -15.77 11.91
C ARG A 235 -4.89 -15.41 12.19
N ASP A 236 -5.25 -14.13 12.30
CA ASP A 236 -6.58 -13.70 12.72
C ASP A 236 -7.70 -14.16 11.78
N SER A 237 -7.38 -14.40 10.51
CA SER A 237 -8.28 -14.93 9.48
C SER A 237 -8.41 -16.47 9.48
N LYS A 238 -7.58 -17.18 10.24
CA LYS A 238 -7.60 -18.66 10.29
C LYS A 238 -8.84 -19.12 11.07
N GLU A 239 -9.54 -20.11 10.52
CA GLU A 239 -10.82 -20.59 11.06
C GLU A 239 -10.75 -21.00 12.54
N HIS A 240 -9.70 -21.73 12.95
CA HIS A 240 -9.52 -22.14 14.34
C HIS A 240 -9.29 -20.96 15.30
N VAL A 241 -8.70 -19.85 14.85
CA VAL A 241 -8.52 -18.62 15.63
C VAL A 241 -9.84 -17.88 15.77
N VAL A 242 -10.57 -17.73 14.65
CA VAL A 242 -11.91 -17.12 14.62
C VAL A 242 -12.86 -17.85 15.57
N GLU A 243 -12.85 -19.20 15.55
CA GLU A 243 -13.70 -20.02 16.42
C GLU A 243 -13.35 -19.85 17.90
N GLN A 244 -12.05 -19.86 18.26
CA GLN A 244 -11.63 -19.64 19.65
C GLN A 244 -11.99 -18.24 20.15
N ARG A 245 -11.78 -17.20 19.33
CA ARG A 245 -12.17 -15.81 19.66
C ARG A 245 -13.69 -15.68 19.84
N LYS A 246 -14.48 -16.30 18.96
CA LYS A 246 -15.95 -16.31 19.09
C LYS A 246 -16.40 -16.87 20.44
N ARG A 247 -15.84 -18.02 20.86
CA ARG A 247 -16.14 -18.61 22.18
C ARG A 247 -15.84 -17.66 23.34
N ILE A 248 -14.74 -16.91 23.26
CA ILE A 248 -14.39 -15.91 24.27
C ILE A 248 -15.37 -14.72 24.23
N ASN A 249 -15.70 -14.22 23.04
CA ASN A 249 -16.69 -13.15 22.88
C ASN A 249 -18.06 -13.54 23.45
N ASP A 250 -18.50 -14.78 23.21
CA ASP A 250 -19.75 -15.33 23.77
C ASP A 250 -19.69 -15.39 25.30
N PHE A 251 -18.54 -15.79 25.87
CA PHE A 251 -18.32 -15.77 27.32
C PHE A 251 -18.40 -14.35 27.90
N ILE A 252 -17.80 -13.35 27.23
CA ILE A 252 -17.90 -11.94 27.64
C ILE A 252 -19.37 -11.48 27.61
N CYS A 253 -20.07 -11.72 26.50
CA CYS A 253 -21.45 -11.28 26.28
C CYS A 253 -22.46 -11.90 27.27
N THR A 254 -22.16 -13.10 27.78
CA THR A 254 -23.04 -13.82 28.72
C THR A 254 -22.84 -13.40 30.17
N SER A 255 -21.74 -12.70 30.50
CA SER A 255 -21.42 -12.26 31.85
C SER A 255 -22.43 -11.27 32.43
N ALA A 256 -22.64 -11.32 33.75
CA ALA A 256 -23.64 -10.49 34.43
C ALA A 256 -23.31 -8.98 34.32
N TRP A 257 -22.03 -8.62 34.44
CA TRP A 257 -21.60 -7.22 34.34
C TRP A 257 -21.81 -6.66 32.92
N PHE A 258 -21.64 -7.47 31.87
CA PHE A 258 -21.83 -7.03 30.48
C PHE A 258 -23.29 -6.64 30.22
N LYS A 259 -24.23 -7.45 30.73
CA LYS A 259 -25.67 -7.23 30.56
C LYS A 259 -26.22 -6.02 31.33
N GLN A 260 -25.50 -5.56 32.36
CA GLN A 260 -25.92 -4.44 33.21
C GLN A 260 -25.47 -3.07 32.67
N MET A 261 -24.61 -3.03 31.65
CA MET A 261 -24.05 -1.78 31.11
C MET A 261 -24.92 -1.21 30.00
N SER A 262 -25.22 0.09 30.07
CA SER A 262 -26.09 0.81 29.13
C SER A 262 -25.34 1.63 28.07
N SER A 263 -24.03 1.84 28.20
CA SER A 263 -23.24 2.58 27.21
C SER A 263 -23.12 1.79 25.88
N PRO A 264 -22.93 2.47 24.74
CA PRO A 264 -22.61 1.80 23.47
C PRO A 264 -21.38 0.89 23.60
N ARG A 265 -21.28 -0.16 22.78
CA ARG A 265 -20.16 -1.12 22.86
C ARG A 265 -18.85 -0.50 22.39
N GLU A 266 -18.94 0.55 21.58
CA GLU A 266 -17.86 1.25 20.91
C GLU A 266 -17.22 2.34 21.79
N GLN A 267 -17.81 2.65 22.94
CA GLN A 267 -17.35 3.71 23.84
C GLN A 267 -16.61 3.12 25.04
N ILE A 268 -15.43 3.66 25.32
CA ILE A 268 -14.60 3.28 26.45
C ILE A 268 -14.41 4.47 27.38
N SER A 269 -14.59 4.25 28.69
CA SER A 269 -14.21 5.23 29.70
C SER A 269 -12.68 5.34 29.79
N VAL A 270 -12.16 6.51 29.41
CA VAL A 270 -10.73 6.84 29.38
C VAL A 270 -10.45 8.11 30.20
N CYS A 271 -9.34 8.16 30.92
CA CYS A 271 -8.78 9.41 31.47
C CYS A 271 -7.25 9.45 31.31
N LEU A 272 -6.68 10.65 31.27
CA LEU A 272 -5.22 10.80 31.32
C LEU A 272 -4.69 10.26 32.65
N ALA A 273 -3.56 9.56 32.60
CA ALA A 273 -2.95 9.00 33.80
C ALA A 273 -2.62 10.08 34.85
N SER A 274 -2.27 11.29 34.40
CA SER A 274 -2.02 12.46 35.25
C SER A 274 -3.29 13.05 35.89
N GLN A 275 -4.47 12.73 35.36
CA GLN A 275 -5.77 13.30 35.77
C GLN A 275 -6.85 12.21 35.89
N PRO A 276 -6.68 11.23 36.80
CA PRO A 276 -7.51 10.02 36.86
C PRO A 276 -9.01 10.28 37.15
N GLN A 277 -9.36 11.46 37.66
CA GLN A 277 -10.73 11.86 37.96
C GLN A 277 -11.50 12.38 36.74
N GLN A 278 -10.81 12.76 35.65
CA GLN A 278 -11.42 13.35 34.46
C GLN A 278 -11.68 12.28 33.39
N ARG A 279 -12.68 11.42 33.64
CA ARG A 279 -13.07 10.38 32.68
C ARG A 279 -13.96 10.94 31.57
N ALA A 280 -13.62 10.57 30.34
CA ALA A 280 -14.39 10.83 29.14
C ALA A 280 -14.69 9.51 28.41
N GLN A 281 -15.77 9.49 27.65
CA GLN A 281 -16.07 8.37 26.75
C GLN A 281 -15.33 8.61 25.42
N LYS A 282 -14.55 7.62 24.96
CA LYS A 282 -13.82 7.67 23.70
C LYS A 282 -14.09 6.43 22.85
N ASP A 283 -14.15 6.62 21.53
CA ASP A 283 -14.06 5.53 20.55
C ASP A 283 -12.60 5.33 20.14
N LEU A 284 -12.03 4.19 20.52
CA LEU A 284 -10.65 3.85 20.20
C LEU A 284 -10.45 3.55 18.70
N ARG A 285 -11.50 3.25 17.93
CA ARG A 285 -11.38 2.97 16.49
C ARG A 285 -10.88 4.20 15.76
N THR A 286 -11.52 5.33 16.03
CA THR A 286 -11.19 6.60 15.39
C THR A 286 -9.79 7.03 15.76
N SER A 287 -9.41 6.86 17.04
CA SER A 287 -8.06 7.19 17.53
C SER A 287 -7.00 6.29 16.90
N GLN A 288 -7.24 4.98 16.87
CA GLN A 288 -6.29 4.01 16.31
C GLN A 288 -6.17 4.14 14.78
N GLN A 289 -7.28 4.38 14.08
CA GLN A 289 -7.28 4.63 12.65
C GLN A 289 -6.52 5.92 12.33
N HIS A 290 -6.68 6.97 13.14
CA HIS A 290 -5.92 8.21 12.99
C HIS A 290 -4.40 7.97 13.13
N HIS A 291 -3.97 7.22 14.16
CA HIS A 291 -2.56 6.85 14.33
C HIS A 291 -2.04 5.94 13.22
N LEU A 292 -2.86 5.02 12.74
CA LEU A 292 -2.52 4.18 11.59
C LEU A 292 -2.33 5.03 10.33
N SER A 293 -3.22 5.99 10.06
CA SER A 293 -3.08 6.91 8.93
C SER A 293 -1.81 7.74 9.01
N LEU A 294 -1.48 8.30 10.19
CA LEU A 294 -0.23 9.03 10.41
C LEU A 294 1.01 8.17 10.17
N ASN A 295 1.02 6.94 10.68
CA ASN A 295 2.12 6.00 10.48
C ASN A 295 2.26 5.62 8.99
N THR A 296 1.12 5.34 8.34
CA THR A 296 1.06 5.02 6.91
C THR A 296 1.64 6.16 6.08
N LEU A 297 1.28 7.41 6.39
CA LEU A 297 1.80 8.58 5.68
C LEU A 297 3.31 8.77 5.89
N SER A 298 3.77 8.64 7.13
CA SER A 298 5.19 8.73 7.47
C SER A 298 6.03 7.67 6.76
N GLN A 299 5.52 6.44 6.68
CA GLN A 299 6.19 5.37 5.95
C GLN A 299 6.14 5.56 4.44
N TRP A 300 5.00 6.00 3.90
CA TRP A 300 4.85 6.30 2.48
C TRP A 300 5.91 7.30 2.03
N LEU A 301 6.15 8.36 2.81
CA LEU A 301 7.24 9.32 2.59
C LEU A 301 8.63 8.70 2.75
N SER A 302 8.86 7.86 3.77
CA SER A 302 10.20 7.33 4.06
C SER A 302 10.74 6.38 2.99
N THR A 303 9.85 5.81 2.17
CA THR A 303 10.21 4.95 1.03
C THR A 303 10.53 5.72 -0.26
N ARG A 304 10.28 7.04 -0.31
CA ARG A 304 10.53 7.90 -1.48
C ARG A 304 11.92 8.50 -1.41
N THR A 305 12.92 7.64 -1.56
CA THR A 305 14.34 8.00 -1.53
C THR A 305 15.04 7.50 -2.80
N LEU A 306 16.11 8.19 -3.20
CA LEU A 306 16.89 7.81 -4.37
C LEU A 306 17.86 6.68 -4.03
N GLU A 307 17.88 5.66 -4.87
CA GLU A 307 18.92 4.64 -4.90
C GLU A 307 20.27 5.26 -5.29
N PRO A 308 21.42 4.68 -4.87
CA PRO A 308 22.74 5.25 -5.15
C PRO A 308 23.01 5.55 -6.63
N PHE A 309 22.56 4.69 -7.54
CA PHE A 309 22.73 4.90 -8.98
C PHE A 309 21.89 6.08 -9.50
N GLN A 310 20.71 6.33 -8.93
CA GLN A 310 19.84 7.45 -9.30
C GLN A 310 20.48 8.77 -8.85
N GLN A 311 21.07 8.80 -7.65
CA GLN A 311 21.83 9.96 -7.18
C GLN A 311 23.02 10.27 -8.08
N GLN A 312 23.78 9.24 -8.47
CA GLN A 312 24.88 9.40 -9.43
C GLN A 312 24.41 9.95 -10.77
N TYR A 313 23.27 9.47 -11.28
CA TYR A 313 22.68 9.95 -12.52
C TYR A 313 22.27 11.43 -12.45
N LEU A 314 21.59 11.85 -11.39
CA LEU A 314 21.25 13.28 -11.20
C LEU A 314 22.50 14.16 -11.15
N ASN A 315 23.56 13.71 -10.49
CA ASN A 315 24.84 14.42 -10.46
C ASN A 315 25.49 14.53 -11.86
N GLN A 316 25.37 13.49 -12.69
CA GLN A 316 25.87 13.53 -14.08
C GLN A 316 25.11 14.53 -14.94
N ILE A 317 23.78 14.60 -14.81
CA ILE A 317 22.98 15.63 -15.50
C ILE A 317 23.44 17.02 -15.05
N GLY A 318 23.59 17.22 -13.73
CA GLY A 318 24.03 18.49 -13.18
C GLY A 318 25.39 18.95 -13.70
N GLN A 319 26.33 18.03 -13.94
CA GLN A 319 27.63 18.34 -14.55
C GLN A 319 27.54 18.81 -16.02
N GLN A 320 26.46 18.49 -16.73
CA GLN A 320 26.23 18.92 -18.11
C GLN A 320 25.49 20.25 -18.20
N LEU A 321 24.88 20.71 -17.10
CA LEU A 321 24.18 21.99 -17.04
C LEU A 321 25.17 23.15 -16.89
N SER A 322 24.98 24.22 -17.66
CA SER A 322 25.76 25.46 -17.54
C SER A 322 25.56 26.11 -16.17
N THR A 323 24.32 26.11 -15.69
CA THR A 323 23.89 26.60 -14.37
C THR A 323 22.66 25.79 -13.91
N PRO A 324 22.55 25.42 -12.63
CA PRO A 324 21.34 24.84 -12.06
C PRO A 324 20.17 25.82 -12.11
N VAL A 325 18.93 25.32 -12.09
CA VAL A 325 17.74 26.16 -11.93
C VAL A 325 17.78 26.81 -10.55
N SER A 326 17.43 28.09 -10.44
CA SER A 326 17.40 28.81 -9.16
C SER A 326 15.97 29.01 -8.63
N LEU A 327 15.75 28.66 -7.36
CA LEU A 327 14.48 28.83 -6.64
C LEU A 327 14.67 29.67 -5.38
N ALA A 328 14.03 30.84 -5.34
CA ALA A 328 13.91 31.65 -4.14
C ALA A 328 12.73 31.17 -3.26
N ILE A 329 13.05 30.79 -2.02
CA ILE A 329 12.09 30.43 -0.98
C ILE A 329 11.92 31.64 -0.06
N ILE A 330 10.78 32.33 -0.22
CA ILE A 330 10.45 33.53 0.54
C ILE A 330 9.66 33.13 1.79
N ILE A 331 10.25 33.34 2.96
CA ILE A 331 9.73 32.93 4.26
C ILE A 331 9.17 34.14 5.00
N ASN A 332 7.86 34.18 5.20
CA ASN A 332 7.21 35.12 6.10
C ASN A 332 7.44 34.71 7.56
N ALA A 333 8.14 35.56 8.29
CA ALA A 333 8.48 35.32 9.69
C ALA A 333 7.88 36.35 10.67
N ALA A 334 7.11 37.34 10.19
CA ALA A 334 6.67 38.50 10.96
C ALA A 334 5.91 38.17 12.27
N GLU A 335 5.12 37.10 12.29
CA GLU A 335 4.34 36.65 13.47
C GLU A 335 4.74 35.23 13.93
N SER A 336 5.97 34.81 13.62
CA SER A 336 6.44 33.45 13.88
C SER A 336 7.38 33.34 15.08
N THR A 337 7.47 32.13 15.64
CA THR A 337 8.47 31.81 16.68
C THR A 337 9.80 31.42 16.04
N ALA A 338 10.91 31.63 16.77
CA ALA A 338 12.24 31.19 16.33
C ALA A 338 12.27 29.68 16.00
N ALA A 339 11.55 28.85 16.78
CA ALA A 339 11.44 27.41 16.54
C ALA A 339 10.72 27.05 15.22
N GLN A 340 9.69 27.83 14.84
CA GLN A 340 9.01 27.64 13.55
C GLN A 340 9.94 27.99 12.39
N LEU A 341 10.64 29.13 12.47
CA LEU A 341 11.61 29.51 11.45
C LEU A 341 12.75 28.49 11.34
N GLU A 342 13.29 28.05 12.47
CA GLU A 342 14.34 27.03 12.53
C GLU A 342 13.89 25.72 11.86
N SER A 343 12.68 25.25 12.16
CA SER A 343 12.10 24.05 11.52
C SER A 343 12.08 24.16 9.99
N THR A 344 11.65 25.31 9.46
CA THR A 344 11.64 25.56 8.01
C THR A 344 13.06 25.57 7.44
N LEU A 345 13.99 26.33 8.02
CA LEU A 345 15.37 26.42 7.55
C LEU A 345 16.08 25.06 7.60
N VAL A 346 15.87 24.27 8.66
CA VAL A 346 16.40 22.90 8.79
C VAL A 346 15.83 21.98 7.73
N SER A 347 14.55 22.09 7.38
CA SER A 347 13.95 21.26 6.33
C SER A 347 14.54 21.54 4.95
N VAL A 348 14.80 22.81 4.63
CA VAL A 348 15.40 23.23 3.35
C VAL A 348 16.86 22.79 3.25
N LYS A 349 17.66 22.98 4.31
CA LYS A 349 19.08 22.61 4.35
C LYS A 349 19.38 21.12 4.14
N LYS A 350 18.38 20.24 4.31
CA LYS A 350 18.54 18.80 4.08
C LYS A 350 18.64 18.45 2.60
N PHE A 351 18.25 19.35 1.71
CA PHE A 351 18.28 19.15 0.27
C PHE A 351 19.56 19.74 -0.32
N ASP A 352 20.22 18.93 -1.14
CA ASP A 352 21.35 19.32 -1.98
C ASP A 352 21.16 18.67 -3.34
N SER A 353 21.38 19.43 -4.42
CA SER A 353 21.18 18.97 -5.79
C SER A 353 22.00 19.79 -6.77
N ALA A 354 22.61 19.10 -7.73
CA ALA A 354 23.27 19.75 -8.85
C ALA A 354 22.29 20.34 -9.89
N LEU A 355 20.98 20.12 -9.72
CA LEU A 355 19.93 20.52 -10.67
C LEU A 355 19.15 21.76 -10.23
N LEU A 356 19.06 21.98 -8.92
CA LEU A 356 18.24 23.03 -8.31
C LEU A 356 18.99 23.68 -7.15
N THR A 357 19.22 24.98 -7.25
CA THR A 357 19.80 25.81 -6.18
C THR A 357 18.66 26.50 -5.41
N LEU A 358 18.70 26.41 -4.08
CA LEU A 358 17.72 27.03 -3.20
C LEU A 358 18.29 28.31 -2.57
N GLU A 359 17.62 29.45 -2.81
CA GLU A 359 17.92 30.74 -2.19
C GLU A 359 16.89 31.03 -1.10
N THR A 360 17.30 30.97 0.18
CA THR A 360 16.40 31.18 1.32
C THR A 360 16.40 32.65 1.74
N VAL A 361 15.20 33.25 1.77
CA VAL A 361 15.01 34.65 2.15
C VAL A 361 14.00 34.75 3.27
N VAL A 362 14.36 35.41 4.38
CA VAL A 362 13.51 35.56 5.55
C VAL A 362 13.09 37.03 5.68
N ILE A 363 11.79 37.27 5.79
CA ILE A 363 11.22 38.62 5.96
C ILE A 363 10.51 38.71 7.32
N GLY A 364 10.93 39.63 8.17
CA GLY A 364 10.19 40.05 9.37
C GLY A 364 10.77 39.70 10.75
N LEU A 365 11.74 38.78 10.89
CA LEU A 365 12.44 38.53 12.17
C LEU A 365 13.84 39.15 12.20
N SER A 366 14.19 39.77 13.33
CA SER A 366 15.41 40.56 13.54
C SER A 366 16.47 39.87 14.41
N ASP A 367 16.91 38.66 14.03
CA ASP A 367 18.12 38.09 14.62
C ASP A 367 19.27 38.08 13.62
N GLU A 368 20.34 38.82 13.95
CA GLU A 368 21.58 38.97 13.16
C GLU A 368 22.40 37.67 13.03
N GLU A 369 21.96 36.55 13.62
CA GLU A 369 22.76 35.32 13.74
C GLU A 369 22.46 34.21 12.70
N ASN A 370 21.45 34.36 11.83
CA ASN A 370 21.14 33.33 10.82
C ASN A 370 22.00 33.49 9.55
N GLN A 371 23.22 32.93 9.55
CA GLN A 371 24.15 32.94 8.39
C GLN A 371 23.66 32.15 7.16
N SER A 372 22.56 31.42 7.27
CA SER A 372 22.07 30.48 6.23
C SER A 372 20.90 30.97 5.39
N ALA A 373 20.48 32.22 5.56
CA ALA A 373 19.43 32.85 4.77
C ALA A 373 19.69 34.35 4.65
N GLN A 374 19.22 34.96 3.56
CA GLN A 374 19.21 36.41 3.44
C GLN A 374 18.06 36.98 4.28
N ASN A 375 18.38 37.82 5.28
CA ASN A 375 17.38 38.44 6.14
C ASN A 375 17.03 39.84 5.63
N ILE A 376 15.74 40.09 5.40
CA ILE A 376 15.20 41.41 5.04
C ILE A 376 14.39 41.92 6.23
N LEU A 377 14.97 42.90 6.93
CA LEU A 377 14.27 43.64 7.98
C LEU A 377 13.47 44.76 7.34
N SER A 378 12.16 44.76 7.56
CA SER A 378 11.28 45.78 7.03
C SER A 378 10.16 46.08 8.02
N ASN A 379 9.92 47.37 8.26
CA ASN A 379 8.73 47.85 8.95
C ASN A 379 7.55 48.07 7.98
N GLU A 380 7.76 47.77 6.69
CA GLU A 380 6.75 47.90 5.63
C GLU A 380 5.93 46.60 5.50
N ASN A 381 4.86 46.64 4.73
CA ASN A 381 4.04 45.47 4.44
C ASN A 381 4.90 44.33 3.85
N TYR A 382 4.67 43.09 4.30
CA TYR A 382 5.38 41.89 3.83
C TYR A 382 5.44 41.82 2.30
N ILE A 383 4.30 42.00 1.61
CA ILE A 383 4.21 41.92 0.15
C ILE A 383 5.06 42.99 -0.54
N ILE A 384 5.12 44.22 0.01
CA ILE A 384 5.96 45.30 -0.55
C ILE A 384 7.44 44.89 -0.51
N SER A 385 7.87 44.31 0.61
CA SER A 385 9.24 43.83 0.78
C SER A 385 9.55 42.68 -0.18
N VAL A 386 8.59 41.77 -0.39
CA VAL A 386 8.68 40.68 -1.38
C VAL A 386 8.83 41.24 -2.80
N ASN A 387 8.00 42.19 -3.22
CA ASN A 387 8.03 42.74 -4.58
C ASN A 387 9.35 43.46 -4.89
N LYS A 388 9.91 44.16 -3.89
CA LYS A 388 11.24 44.76 -4.01
C LYS A 388 12.31 43.69 -4.22
N PHE A 389 12.29 42.62 -3.42
CA PHE A 389 13.24 41.52 -3.56
C PHE A 389 13.13 40.82 -4.93
N ILE A 390 11.93 40.56 -5.43
CA ILE A 390 11.71 39.96 -6.76
C ILE A 390 12.40 40.78 -7.85
N SER A 391 12.32 42.11 -7.75
CA SER A 391 12.93 43.03 -8.72
C SER A 391 14.47 42.93 -8.73
N ASP A 392 15.07 42.83 -7.54
CA ASP A 392 16.53 42.82 -7.36
C ASP A 392 17.16 41.42 -7.54
N SER A 393 16.41 40.34 -7.28
CA SER A 393 16.89 38.96 -7.34
C SER A 393 17.14 38.47 -8.78
N GLN A 394 18.04 37.50 -8.92
CA GLN A 394 18.31 36.78 -10.16
C GLN A 394 17.70 35.37 -10.16
N ALA A 395 16.96 34.99 -9.12
CA ALA A 395 16.29 33.70 -9.07
C ALA A 395 15.26 33.55 -10.20
N GLU A 396 15.18 32.36 -10.79
CA GLU A 396 14.25 32.07 -11.89
C GLU A 396 12.82 31.81 -11.37
N TRP A 397 12.71 31.11 -10.25
CA TRP A 397 11.45 30.71 -9.64
C TRP A 397 11.30 31.22 -8.21
N PHE A 398 10.07 31.49 -7.79
CA PHE A 398 9.74 31.98 -6.45
C PHE A 398 8.62 31.16 -5.83
N ILE A 399 8.76 30.81 -4.55
CA ILE A 399 7.71 30.22 -3.72
C ILE A 399 7.57 31.02 -2.43
N PHE A 400 6.33 31.22 -1.97
CA PHE A 400 6.01 31.99 -0.76
C PHE A 400 5.48 31.07 0.34
N VAL A 401 6.13 31.03 1.50
CA VAL A 401 5.79 30.16 2.63
C VAL A 401 5.79 30.92 3.95
N ASP A 402 5.06 30.42 4.93
CA ASP A 402 5.16 30.90 6.32
C ASP A 402 6.19 30.08 7.11
N ALA A 403 6.87 30.72 8.06
CA ALA A 403 7.74 30.03 9.00
C ALA A 403 6.95 28.94 9.78
N GLY A 404 7.54 27.76 9.91
CA GLY A 404 6.89 26.53 10.40
C GLY A 404 6.49 25.55 9.30
N THR A 405 6.59 25.95 8.02
CA THR A 405 6.47 25.06 6.86
C THR A 405 7.65 24.08 6.82
N ILE A 406 7.38 22.81 6.51
CA ILE A 406 8.41 21.75 6.41
C ILE A 406 8.49 21.27 4.96
N PHE A 407 9.62 21.47 4.29
CA PHE A 407 9.85 20.91 2.96
C PHE A 407 10.21 19.42 3.03
N HIS A 408 9.66 18.63 2.11
CA HIS A 408 9.96 17.21 1.97
C HIS A 408 11.07 16.99 0.95
N LEU A 409 12.03 16.13 1.30
CA LEU A 409 13.15 15.80 0.42
C LEU A 409 12.67 15.16 -0.90
N SER A 410 11.69 14.25 -0.82
CA SER A 410 11.11 13.60 -2.01
C SER A 410 10.45 14.61 -2.96
N GLY A 411 9.76 15.61 -2.40
CA GLY A 411 9.16 16.72 -3.12
C GLY A 411 10.17 17.63 -3.79
N LEU A 412 11.25 18.02 -3.11
CA LEU A 412 12.32 18.83 -3.70
C LEU A 412 13.08 18.08 -4.81
N ILE A 413 13.26 16.76 -4.67
CA ILE A 413 13.84 15.91 -5.73
C ILE A 413 12.93 15.89 -6.97
N ALA A 414 11.63 15.62 -6.79
CA ALA A 414 10.65 15.62 -7.87
C ALA A 414 10.56 16.99 -8.54
N LEU A 415 10.59 18.08 -7.75
CA LEU A 415 10.58 19.44 -8.25
C LEU A 415 11.84 19.75 -9.09
N SER A 416 13.03 19.37 -8.61
CA SER A 416 14.29 19.66 -9.30
C SER A 416 14.38 19.03 -10.70
N THR A 417 13.80 17.84 -10.85
CA THR A 417 13.74 17.13 -12.13
C THR A 417 12.63 17.67 -13.02
N HIS A 418 11.47 18.01 -12.43
CA HIS A 418 10.35 18.61 -13.15
C HIS A 418 10.70 19.98 -13.77
N LEU A 419 11.28 20.90 -12.99
CA LEU A 419 11.62 22.26 -13.44
C LEU A 419 12.63 22.29 -14.60
N LEU A 420 13.51 21.30 -14.71
CA LEU A 420 14.42 21.16 -15.86
C LEU A 420 13.70 20.76 -17.15
N SER A 421 12.59 20.03 -17.02
CA SER A 421 11.84 19.48 -18.16
C SER A 421 10.69 20.38 -18.64
N THR A 422 10.30 21.38 -17.85
CA THR A 422 9.12 22.21 -18.12
C THR A 422 9.46 23.46 -18.94
N LYS A 423 9.25 23.38 -20.26
CA LYS A 423 9.33 24.55 -21.16
C LYS A 423 7.98 25.26 -21.24
N GLY A 424 7.97 26.59 -21.11
CA GLY A 424 6.77 27.42 -21.30
C GLY A 424 5.79 27.46 -20.13
N MET A 425 6.13 26.84 -18.98
CA MET A 425 5.35 26.98 -17.75
C MET A 425 5.73 28.29 -17.04
N LEU A 426 4.73 29.06 -16.64
CA LEU A 426 4.89 30.31 -15.88
C LEU A 426 4.55 30.12 -14.40
N ALA A 427 3.76 29.10 -14.08
CA ALA A 427 3.46 28.71 -12.72
C ALA A 427 3.44 27.18 -12.59
N VAL A 428 3.87 26.67 -11.44
CA VAL A 428 3.85 25.25 -11.10
C VAL A 428 3.34 25.10 -9.70
N TYR A 429 2.42 24.17 -9.46
CA TYR A 429 2.01 23.79 -8.10
C TYR A 429 2.35 22.34 -7.83
N ALA A 430 2.46 22.00 -6.56
CA ALA A 430 2.74 20.64 -6.12
C ALA A 430 1.63 20.12 -5.20
N ASP A 431 1.67 18.85 -4.82
CA ASP A 431 0.85 18.36 -3.72
C ASP A 431 1.38 18.88 -2.38
N GLU A 432 0.55 18.81 -1.34
CA GLU A 432 0.97 19.19 0.01
C GLU A 432 0.31 18.33 1.10
N PHE A 433 0.99 18.28 2.23
CA PHE A 433 0.37 17.90 3.49
C PHE A 433 0.04 19.14 4.31
N PHE A 434 -0.88 18.99 5.26
CA PHE A 434 -1.20 20.06 6.18
C PHE A 434 -1.47 19.56 7.59
N PHE A 435 -1.26 20.44 8.55
CA PHE A 435 -1.47 20.12 9.95
C PHE A 435 -2.97 20.10 10.30
N ILE A 436 -3.41 19.03 10.95
CA ILE A 436 -4.72 18.89 11.60
C ILE A 436 -4.45 18.69 13.08
N GLN A 437 -4.90 19.62 13.92
CA GLN A 437 -4.67 19.58 15.38
C GLN A 437 -3.18 19.45 15.76
N GLY A 438 -2.29 20.05 14.96
CA GLY A 438 -0.83 20.02 15.16
C GLY A 438 -0.12 18.81 14.54
N GLU A 439 -0.84 17.83 14.00
CA GLU A 439 -0.27 16.63 13.37
C GLU A 439 -0.33 16.73 11.84
N PRO A 440 0.68 16.26 11.09
CA PRO A 440 0.71 16.30 9.62
C PRO A 440 -0.21 15.22 9.01
N ALA A 441 -1.50 15.24 9.35
CA ALA A 441 -2.48 14.24 8.94
C ALA A 441 -3.31 14.64 7.71
N GLY A 442 -3.32 15.93 7.36
CA GLY A 442 -4.05 16.44 6.22
C GLY A 442 -3.32 16.18 4.91
N ILE A 443 -4.07 15.77 3.89
CA ILE A 443 -3.53 15.48 2.55
C ILE A 443 -4.28 16.30 1.50
N ALA A 444 -3.54 17.00 0.65
CA ALA A 444 -4.04 17.67 -0.54
C ALA A 444 -3.30 17.13 -1.77
N PHE A 445 -3.73 15.94 -2.21
CA PHE A 445 -3.35 15.37 -3.51
C PHE A 445 -4.23 15.98 -4.60
N ARG A 446 -3.68 16.98 -5.27
CA ARG A 446 -4.36 17.79 -6.26
C ARG A 446 -4.44 17.02 -7.59
N PRO A 447 -5.53 17.15 -8.37
CA PRO A 447 -5.51 16.74 -9.76
C PRO A 447 -4.60 17.66 -10.58
N ASP A 448 -4.45 17.38 -11.88
CA ASP A 448 -3.98 18.40 -12.82
C ASP A 448 -4.96 19.58 -12.87
N PHE A 449 -4.53 20.68 -13.48
CA PHE A 449 -5.15 21.98 -13.25
C PHE A 449 -6.67 21.95 -13.50
N ASN A 450 -7.42 22.30 -12.46
CA ASN A 450 -8.88 22.24 -12.44
C ASN A 450 -9.44 23.61 -12.08
N LEU A 451 -9.95 24.31 -13.10
CA LEU A 451 -10.42 25.69 -12.95
C LEU A 451 -11.59 25.79 -11.98
N ASP A 452 -12.56 24.89 -12.11
CA ASP A 452 -13.75 24.92 -11.28
C ASP A 452 -13.42 24.60 -9.81
N MET A 453 -12.50 23.65 -9.55
CA MET A 453 -12.01 23.42 -8.18
C MET A 453 -11.23 24.60 -7.62
N LEU A 454 -10.41 25.28 -8.43
CA LEU A 454 -9.68 26.48 -8.01
C LEU A 454 -10.65 27.56 -7.53
N LEU A 455 -11.72 27.81 -8.30
CA LEU A 455 -12.70 28.85 -8.00
C LEU A 455 -13.60 28.46 -6.81
N SER A 456 -13.98 27.18 -6.69
CA SER A 456 -14.80 26.71 -5.58
C SER A 456 -14.06 26.53 -4.26
N SER A 457 -12.77 26.17 -4.31
CA SER A 457 -11.93 25.96 -3.11
C SER A 457 -10.51 26.54 -3.25
N PRO A 458 -10.35 27.88 -3.34
CA PRO A 458 -9.04 28.52 -3.37
C PRO A 458 -8.14 28.12 -2.19
N LYS A 459 -8.74 27.85 -1.02
CA LYS A 459 -8.03 27.37 0.17
C LYS A 459 -7.18 26.13 -0.10
N THR A 460 -7.61 25.22 -0.97
CA THR A 460 -6.85 24.00 -1.27
C THR A 460 -6.09 24.08 -2.59
N MET A 461 -6.43 25.02 -3.47
CA MET A 461 -5.89 25.08 -4.83
C MET A 461 -4.98 26.29 -5.13
N SER A 462 -4.92 27.32 -4.28
CA SER A 462 -4.22 28.59 -4.55
C SER A 462 -3.16 28.97 -3.49
N GLN A 463 -2.42 27.99 -3.00
CA GLN A 463 -1.36 28.20 -2.01
C GLN A 463 -0.08 27.46 -2.40
N HIS A 464 1.05 28.09 -2.12
CA HIS A 464 2.40 27.54 -2.30
C HIS A 464 2.71 27.20 -3.76
N TRP A 465 2.20 28.01 -4.69
CA TRP A 465 2.57 27.89 -6.09
C TRP A 465 3.98 28.46 -6.29
N LEU A 466 4.70 27.86 -7.23
CA LEU A 466 5.95 28.37 -7.76
C LEU A 466 5.63 29.26 -8.96
N PHE A 467 6.18 30.47 -9.00
CA PHE A 467 5.97 31.42 -10.09
C PHE A 467 7.30 31.78 -10.73
N GLN A 468 7.34 31.84 -12.06
CA GLN A 468 8.50 32.38 -12.76
C GLN A 468 8.67 33.88 -12.46
N ARG A 469 9.92 34.31 -12.34
CA ARG A 469 10.25 35.72 -12.15
C ARG A 469 9.66 36.62 -13.22
N GLU A 470 9.70 36.18 -14.48
CA GLU A 470 9.16 36.96 -15.61
C GLU A 470 7.67 37.25 -15.44
N LEU A 471 6.88 36.28 -14.98
CA LEU A 471 5.46 36.47 -14.66
C LEU A 471 5.28 37.47 -13.52
N LEU A 472 6.07 37.34 -12.45
CA LEU A 472 5.99 38.24 -11.30
C LEU A 472 6.34 39.69 -11.70
N LEU A 473 7.36 39.89 -12.52
CA LEU A 473 7.72 41.22 -13.03
C LEU A 473 6.63 41.79 -13.94
N ALA A 474 6.07 40.97 -14.84
CA ALA A 474 4.99 41.40 -15.72
C ALA A 474 3.71 41.78 -14.95
N ALA A 475 3.48 41.16 -13.79
CA ALA A 475 2.36 41.47 -12.90
C ALA A 475 2.63 42.62 -11.91
N GLU A 476 3.82 43.23 -11.94
CA GLU A 476 4.30 44.21 -10.95
C GLU A 476 4.36 43.66 -9.51
N GLY A 477 4.60 42.36 -9.40
CA GLY A 477 4.66 41.60 -8.14
C GLY A 477 3.29 41.10 -7.67
N LEU A 478 3.21 40.80 -6.37
CA LEU A 478 1.97 40.42 -5.68
C LEU A 478 1.21 41.69 -5.24
N ASP A 479 -0.13 41.67 -5.33
CA ASP A 479 -0.97 42.81 -4.94
C ASP A 479 -0.98 42.99 -3.40
N PRO A 480 -0.43 44.10 -2.85
CA PRO A 480 -0.37 44.31 -1.40
C PRO A 480 -1.74 44.43 -0.74
N THR A 481 -2.79 44.74 -1.52
CA THR A 481 -4.17 44.85 -1.03
C THR A 481 -4.89 43.50 -0.93
N ALA A 482 -4.35 42.47 -1.58
CA ALA A 482 -4.94 41.13 -1.62
C ALA A 482 -4.61 40.27 -0.37
N GLY A 483 -3.75 40.75 0.54
CA GLY A 483 -3.44 40.09 1.81
C GLY A 483 -3.04 38.61 1.63
N GLN A 484 -3.69 37.70 2.37
CA GLN A 484 -3.43 36.25 2.26
C GLN A 484 -3.92 35.62 0.94
N SER A 485 -4.66 36.38 0.12
CA SER A 485 -5.20 35.96 -1.17
C SER A 485 -4.37 36.46 -2.36
N ALA A 486 -3.19 37.04 -2.12
CA ALA A 486 -2.33 37.57 -3.18
C ALA A 486 -1.91 36.52 -4.22
N GLU A 487 -1.64 35.27 -3.81
CA GLU A 487 -1.37 34.17 -4.73
C GLU A 487 -2.59 33.86 -5.62
N LEU A 488 -3.81 33.82 -5.04
CA LEU A 488 -5.05 33.63 -5.81
C LEU A 488 -5.21 34.73 -6.85
N ASP A 489 -5.00 35.99 -6.46
CA ASP A 489 -5.11 37.11 -7.39
C ASP A 489 -4.16 36.98 -8.59
N LEU A 490 -2.88 36.66 -8.33
CA LEU A 490 -1.88 36.45 -9.38
C LEU A 490 -2.29 35.29 -10.30
N ILE A 491 -2.76 34.17 -9.75
CA ILE A 491 -3.22 33.01 -10.52
C ILE A 491 -4.41 33.39 -11.43
N LEU A 492 -5.39 34.13 -10.90
CA LEU A 492 -6.55 34.57 -11.69
C LEU A 492 -6.16 35.55 -12.81
N LYS A 493 -5.18 36.44 -12.57
CA LYS A 493 -4.60 37.33 -13.60
C LYS A 493 -3.82 36.54 -14.66
N LEU A 494 -3.06 35.52 -14.25
CA LEU A 494 -2.34 34.61 -15.16
C LEU A 494 -3.31 33.91 -16.11
N ILE A 495 -4.39 33.34 -15.58
CA ILE A 495 -5.40 32.63 -16.39
C ILE A 495 -6.03 33.55 -17.44
N VAL A 496 -6.34 34.80 -17.09
CA VAL A 496 -6.94 35.76 -18.03
C VAL A 496 -5.95 36.19 -19.12
N SER A 497 -4.66 36.34 -18.79
CA SER A 497 -3.65 36.86 -19.71
C SER A 497 -2.95 35.80 -20.57
N GLN A 498 -2.71 34.61 -20.04
CA GLN A 498 -1.92 33.54 -20.68
C GLN A 498 -2.70 32.24 -20.91
N GLY A 499 -3.89 32.10 -20.33
CA GLY A 499 -4.67 30.86 -20.38
C GLY A 499 -4.14 29.75 -19.48
N LEU A 500 -4.68 28.53 -19.65
CA LEU A 500 -4.44 27.41 -18.72
C LEU A 500 -3.18 26.60 -19.02
N ASN A 501 -2.66 26.67 -20.25
CA ASN A 501 -1.58 25.80 -20.74
C ASN A 501 -0.19 26.15 -20.19
N CYS A 502 -0.07 27.22 -19.39
CA CYS A 502 1.18 27.67 -18.77
C CYS A 502 1.31 27.23 -17.30
N ILE A 503 0.42 26.36 -16.82
CA ILE A 503 0.35 25.89 -15.43
C ILE A 503 0.78 24.42 -15.39
N GLY A 504 1.86 24.14 -14.64
CA GLY A 504 2.35 22.79 -14.39
C GLY A 504 1.92 22.23 -13.03
N HIS A 505 1.97 20.91 -12.90
CA HIS A 505 1.68 20.19 -11.67
C HIS A 505 2.78 19.17 -11.36
N VAL A 506 3.30 19.21 -10.14
CA VAL A 506 4.19 18.20 -9.58
C VAL A 506 3.37 17.32 -8.63
N ALA A 507 3.01 16.12 -9.08
CA ALA A 507 2.23 15.15 -8.29
C ALA A 507 3.07 14.48 -7.18
N GLU A 508 3.67 15.29 -6.31
CA GLU A 508 4.43 14.89 -5.13
C GLU A 508 4.27 15.93 -4.01
N PRO A 509 4.07 15.51 -2.75
CA PRO A 509 4.02 16.43 -1.61
C PRO A 509 5.32 17.21 -1.47
N LEU A 510 5.29 18.49 -1.82
CA LEU A 510 6.46 19.37 -1.73
C LEU A 510 6.75 19.76 -0.27
N LEU A 511 5.69 19.99 0.50
CA LEU A 511 5.78 20.52 1.85
C LEU A 511 4.61 20.10 2.75
N THR A 512 4.81 20.27 4.05
CA THR A 512 3.74 20.33 5.06
C THR A 512 3.60 21.76 5.57
N ALA A 513 2.42 22.36 5.43
CA ALA A 513 2.14 23.72 5.90
C ALA A 513 0.86 23.83 6.74
N GLN A 514 0.69 24.98 7.39
CA GLN A 514 -0.58 25.33 8.01
C GLN A 514 -1.57 25.78 6.93
N LEU A 515 -2.83 25.38 7.04
CA LEU A 515 -3.87 25.90 6.16
C LEU A 515 -4.13 27.38 6.51
N LYS A 516 -3.79 28.30 5.59
CA LYS A 516 -4.06 29.73 5.77
C LYS A 516 -5.56 30.00 5.97
N LYS A 517 -5.87 30.93 6.88
CA LYS A 517 -7.24 31.40 7.13
C LYS A 517 -7.55 32.50 6.14
N ARG A 518 -8.33 32.17 5.11
CA ARG A 518 -8.66 33.13 4.05
C ARG A 518 -9.74 34.13 4.47
N ASP A 519 -9.66 35.33 3.91
CA ASP A 519 -10.73 36.32 3.97
C ASP A 519 -11.75 36.00 2.88
N ILE A 520 -12.92 35.55 3.32
CA ILE A 520 -14.02 35.13 2.45
C ILE A 520 -14.50 36.27 1.55
N ALA A 521 -14.61 37.48 2.09
CA ALA A 521 -15.13 38.62 1.34
C ALA A 521 -14.15 39.03 0.25
N LEU A 522 -12.86 39.04 0.58
CA LEU A 522 -11.80 39.37 -0.37
C LEU A 522 -11.66 38.31 -1.47
N ASP A 523 -11.67 37.03 -1.12
CA ASP A 523 -11.68 35.93 -2.10
C ASP A 523 -12.85 36.05 -3.07
N ALA A 524 -14.07 36.25 -2.55
CA ALA A 524 -15.25 36.43 -3.37
C ALA A 524 -15.08 37.65 -4.30
N GLN A 525 -14.56 38.78 -3.81
CA GLN A 525 -14.30 39.95 -4.64
C GLN A 525 -13.29 39.67 -5.77
N LEU A 526 -12.21 38.93 -5.50
CA LEU A 526 -11.20 38.56 -6.50
C LEU A 526 -11.77 37.61 -7.56
N ILE A 527 -12.53 36.60 -7.14
CA ILE A 527 -13.21 35.67 -8.04
C ILE A 527 -14.24 36.43 -8.89
N GLN A 528 -15.02 37.34 -8.30
CA GLN A 528 -16.02 38.12 -9.03
C GLN A 528 -15.35 39.02 -10.08
N ARG A 529 -14.23 39.68 -9.73
CA ARG A 529 -13.41 40.45 -10.68
C ARG A 529 -12.92 39.57 -11.83
N HIS A 530 -12.46 38.36 -11.54
CA HIS A 530 -12.06 37.40 -12.57
C HIS A 530 -13.22 37.03 -13.50
N LEU A 531 -14.42 36.77 -12.97
CA LEU A 531 -15.61 36.48 -13.76
C LEU A 531 -16.03 37.67 -14.64
N HIS A 532 -15.95 38.90 -14.12
CA HIS A 532 -16.23 40.12 -14.90
C HIS A 532 -15.25 40.28 -16.07
N HIS A 533 -13.95 40.06 -15.88
CA HIS A 533 -12.96 40.09 -16.96
C HIS A 533 -13.19 39.01 -18.02
N ARG A 534 -13.83 37.91 -17.65
CA ARG A 534 -14.24 36.85 -18.58
C ARG A 534 -15.58 37.11 -19.26
N GLY A 535 -16.22 38.24 -18.98
CA GLY A 535 -17.47 38.68 -19.62
C GLY A 535 -18.75 38.36 -18.85
N TYR A 536 -18.67 37.91 -17.59
CA TYR A 536 -19.84 37.62 -16.75
C TYR A 536 -20.10 38.78 -15.78
N SER A 537 -20.68 39.89 -16.29
CA SER A 537 -20.90 41.12 -15.51
C SER A 537 -21.89 41.01 -14.36
N ASP A 538 -22.81 40.04 -14.43
CA ASP A 538 -23.87 39.82 -13.44
C ASP A 538 -23.57 38.62 -12.53
N ALA A 539 -22.33 38.10 -12.55
CA ALA A 539 -21.97 36.93 -11.77
C ALA A 539 -22.03 37.17 -10.25
N GLU A 540 -22.52 36.17 -9.54
CA GLU A 540 -22.64 36.15 -8.08
C GLU A 540 -21.88 34.98 -7.48
N ILE A 541 -21.43 35.14 -6.23
CA ILE A 541 -20.71 34.12 -5.48
C ILE A 541 -21.43 33.91 -4.15
N ASP A 542 -21.92 32.70 -3.95
CA ASP A 542 -22.48 32.25 -2.68
C ASP A 542 -21.47 31.40 -1.92
N LEU A 543 -21.73 31.18 -0.63
CA LEU A 543 -21.14 30.09 0.12
C LEU A 543 -22.13 28.92 0.24
N ASP A 544 -21.62 27.71 0.07
CA ASP A 544 -22.37 26.51 0.42
C ASP A 544 -22.31 26.21 1.94
N GLN A 545 -22.99 25.14 2.38
CA GLN A 545 -23.02 24.72 3.78
C GLN A 545 -21.66 24.30 4.35
N PHE A 546 -20.66 24.08 3.49
CA PHE A 546 -19.30 23.71 3.85
C PHE A 546 -18.32 24.90 3.71
N HIS A 547 -18.84 26.10 3.42
CA HIS A 547 -18.07 27.33 3.17
C HIS A 547 -17.17 27.25 1.92
N ASN A 548 -17.55 26.45 0.92
CA ASN A 548 -16.97 26.53 -0.41
C ASN A 548 -17.69 27.61 -1.24
N TYR A 549 -16.99 28.17 -2.23
CA TYR A 549 -17.58 29.16 -3.13
C TYR A 549 -18.41 28.46 -4.21
N ARG A 550 -19.66 28.88 -4.32
CA ARG A 550 -20.59 28.47 -5.36
C ARG A 550 -20.79 29.62 -6.33
N LEU A 551 -20.43 29.38 -7.59
CA LEU A 551 -20.46 30.42 -8.61
C LEU A 551 -21.79 30.38 -9.37
N ARG A 552 -22.45 31.54 -9.47
CA ARG A 552 -23.59 31.77 -10.36
C ARG A 552 -23.17 32.71 -11.46
N TYR A 553 -23.09 32.22 -12.69
CA TYR A 553 -22.64 33.02 -13.83
C TYR A 553 -23.71 34.01 -14.32
N ASN A 554 -24.98 33.77 -13.95
CA ASN A 554 -26.13 34.64 -14.26
C ASN A 554 -26.19 35.06 -15.74
N HIS A 555 -26.14 34.07 -16.63
CA HIS A 555 -26.23 34.29 -18.08
C HIS A 555 -27.52 35.04 -18.46
N SER A 556 -27.42 35.96 -19.41
CA SER A 556 -28.55 36.74 -19.92
C SER A 556 -29.49 35.94 -20.83
N LEU A 557 -28.99 34.85 -21.42
CA LEU A 557 -29.75 33.97 -22.29
C LEU A 557 -30.43 32.85 -21.48
N THR A 558 -31.60 32.44 -21.95
CA THR A 558 -32.31 31.25 -21.46
C THR A 558 -32.58 30.32 -22.65
N PRO A 559 -31.55 29.61 -23.15
CA PRO A 559 -31.64 28.82 -24.38
C PRO A 559 -32.54 27.59 -24.21
N LYS A 560 -33.04 27.06 -25.32
CA LYS A 560 -33.95 25.91 -25.29
C LYS A 560 -33.17 24.62 -25.00
N VAL A 561 -33.71 23.75 -24.14
CA VAL A 561 -33.13 22.43 -23.83
C VAL A 561 -34.04 21.32 -24.35
N SER A 562 -33.50 20.41 -25.17
CA SER A 562 -34.20 19.18 -25.55
C SER A 562 -33.87 18.07 -24.54
N ILE A 563 -34.82 17.73 -23.68
CA ILE A 563 -34.69 16.66 -22.71
C ILE A 563 -35.05 15.34 -23.38
N ILE A 564 -34.13 14.38 -23.34
CA ILE A 564 -34.22 13.11 -24.05
C ILE A 564 -34.33 12.00 -23.00
N ILE A 565 -35.41 11.22 -23.07
CA ILE A 565 -35.65 10.04 -22.24
C ILE A 565 -35.79 8.82 -23.15
N LEU A 566 -34.96 7.81 -22.94
CA LEU A 566 -35.13 6.52 -23.59
C LEU A 566 -36.16 5.70 -22.79
N ALA A 567 -37.25 5.31 -23.44
CA ALA A 567 -38.37 4.64 -22.79
C ALA A 567 -37.95 3.24 -22.30
N SER A 568 -37.85 3.05 -20.99
CA SER A 568 -37.52 1.74 -20.42
C SER A 568 -38.68 0.74 -20.55
N ALA A 569 -38.35 -0.55 -20.58
CA ALA A 569 -39.33 -1.64 -20.47
C ALA A 569 -40.20 -1.57 -19.19
N SER A 570 -39.70 -0.95 -18.11
CA SER A 570 -40.50 -0.75 -16.90
C SER A 570 -41.35 0.52 -17.01
N LEU A 571 -42.63 0.34 -17.34
CA LEU A 571 -43.60 1.45 -17.42
C LEU A 571 -43.74 2.26 -16.12
N PRO A 572 -43.82 1.67 -14.90
CA PRO A 572 -43.96 2.47 -13.67
C PRO A 572 -42.78 3.42 -13.43
N VAL A 573 -41.57 2.98 -13.78
CA VAL A 573 -40.35 3.77 -13.66
C VAL A 573 -40.36 4.93 -14.65
N LEU A 574 -40.73 4.66 -15.91
CA LEU A 574 -40.87 5.69 -16.95
C LEU A 574 -41.92 6.74 -16.58
N ILE A 575 -43.10 6.33 -16.10
CA ILE A 575 -44.14 7.23 -15.61
C ILE A 575 -43.59 8.14 -14.51
N THR A 576 -42.93 7.56 -13.50
CA THR A 576 -42.37 8.34 -12.38
C THR A 576 -41.38 9.40 -12.86
N CYS A 577 -40.49 9.04 -13.79
CA CYS A 577 -39.52 9.96 -14.37
C CYS A 577 -40.21 11.12 -15.09
N VAL A 578 -41.09 10.83 -16.06
CA VAL A 578 -41.78 11.84 -16.87
C VAL A 578 -42.69 12.73 -16.02
N THR A 579 -43.48 12.15 -15.13
CA THR A 579 -44.36 12.91 -14.22
C THR A 579 -43.55 13.82 -13.30
N SER A 580 -42.49 13.31 -12.66
CA SER A 580 -41.67 14.15 -11.78
C SER A 580 -40.96 15.29 -12.53
N LEU A 581 -40.56 15.05 -13.78
CA LEU A 581 -39.97 16.07 -14.64
C LEU A 581 -40.98 17.18 -14.95
N MET A 582 -42.17 16.82 -15.41
CA MET A 582 -43.21 17.79 -15.77
C MET A 582 -43.71 18.58 -14.56
N GLU A 583 -43.89 17.93 -13.40
CA GLU A 583 -44.42 18.58 -12.21
C GLU A 583 -43.45 19.55 -11.54
N LYS A 584 -42.13 19.27 -11.60
CA LYS A 584 -41.15 19.97 -10.76
C LYS A 584 -40.24 20.92 -11.52
N THR A 585 -40.00 20.72 -12.81
CA THR A 585 -39.01 21.50 -13.55
C THR A 585 -39.46 22.95 -13.72
N ARG A 586 -38.66 23.89 -13.19
CA ARG A 586 -38.97 25.34 -13.26
C ARG A 586 -38.41 26.04 -14.49
N TYR A 587 -37.36 25.49 -15.09
CA TYR A 587 -36.77 26.01 -16.33
C TYR A 587 -37.77 25.84 -17.49
N GLN A 588 -38.20 26.95 -18.11
CA GLN A 588 -39.35 26.96 -19.02
C GLN A 588 -39.04 26.61 -20.49
N PRO A 589 -37.94 27.07 -21.12
CA PRO A 589 -37.69 26.73 -22.52
C PRO A 589 -37.08 25.34 -22.61
N TYR A 590 -37.93 24.31 -22.56
CA TYR A 590 -37.53 22.93 -22.85
C TYR A 590 -38.53 22.25 -23.77
N GLU A 591 -38.11 21.14 -24.36
CA GLU A 591 -39.00 20.14 -24.94
C GLU A 591 -38.62 18.77 -24.41
N LEU A 592 -39.55 17.82 -24.47
CA LEU A 592 -39.37 16.44 -24.04
C LEU A 592 -39.48 15.50 -25.24
N LEU A 593 -38.39 14.80 -25.54
CA LEU A 593 -38.33 13.73 -26.53
C LEU A 593 -38.26 12.39 -25.81
N ILE A 594 -39.26 11.53 -26.01
CA ILE A 594 -39.29 10.17 -25.48
C ILE A 594 -39.05 9.21 -26.65
N VAL A 595 -37.99 8.41 -26.60
CA VAL A 595 -37.70 7.44 -27.68
C VAL A 595 -38.06 6.03 -27.22
N ALA A 596 -38.96 5.37 -27.94
CA ALA A 596 -39.34 3.98 -27.70
C ALA A 596 -38.66 3.04 -28.69
N ASP A 597 -38.09 1.97 -28.18
CA ASP A 597 -37.63 0.82 -28.98
C ASP A 597 -38.82 -0.03 -29.46
N ASN A 598 -38.53 -1.10 -30.21
CA ASN A 598 -39.55 -2.05 -30.66
C ASN A 598 -39.86 -3.18 -29.64
N GLU A 599 -39.28 -3.14 -28.43
CA GLU A 599 -39.51 -4.11 -27.36
C GLU A 599 -40.72 -3.67 -26.51
N CYS A 600 -41.89 -3.79 -27.12
CA CYS A 600 -43.14 -3.21 -26.64
C CYS A 600 -43.92 -4.09 -25.64
N SER A 601 -44.53 -3.45 -24.63
CA SER A 601 -45.72 -3.97 -23.94
C SER A 601 -46.93 -3.14 -24.35
N ALA A 602 -48.11 -3.76 -24.46
CA ALA A 602 -49.32 -3.05 -24.86
C ALA A 602 -49.65 -1.88 -23.92
N GLU A 603 -49.34 -2.02 -22.63
CA GLU A 603 -49.53 -0.97 -21.64
C GLU A 603 -48.54 0.19 -21.82
N ARG A 604 -47.28 -0.11 -22.16
CA ARG A 604 -46.25 0.91 -22.39
C ARG A 604 -46.62 1.77 -23.60
N ASP A 605 -46.97 1.12 -24.70
CA ASP A 605 -47.27 1.81 -25.95
C ASP A 605 -48.56 2.63 -25.82
N ALA A 606 -49.61 2.09 -25.19
CA ALA A 606 -50.83 2.83 -24.91
C ALA A 606 -50.58 4.07 -24.04
N TRP A 607 -49.66 3.99 -23.08
CA TRP A 607 -49.27 5.15 -22.27
C TRP A 607 -48.44 6.17 -23.06
N LEU A 608 -47.53 5.72 -23.92
CA LEU A 608 -46.75 6.59 -24.82
C LEU A 608 -47.64 7.35 -25.80
N ASP A 609 -48.64 6.67 -26.38
CA ASP A 609 -49.65 7.32 -27.23
C ASP A 609 -50.42 8.37 -26.44
N ALA A 610 -50.87 8.03 -25.21
CA ALA A 610 -51.60 8.97 -24.37
C ALA A 610 -50.77 10.20 -23.96
N ILE A 611 -49.52 10.02 -23.50
CA ILE A 611 -48.68 11.12 -23.03
C ILE A 611 -48.33 12.10 -24.16
N SER A 612 -48.20 11.61 -25.41
CA SER A 612 -47.95 12.46 -26.58
C SER A 612 -49.09 13.46 -26.87
N THR A 613 -50.30 13.19 -26.35
CA THR A 613 -51.47 14.06 -26.52
C THR A 613 -51.67 15.07 -25.40
N VAL A 614 -50.97 14.90 -24.25
CA VAL A 614 -51.14 15.77 -23.07
C VAL A 614 -50.66 17.20 -23.35
N ASP A 615 -49.50 17.34 -23.99
CA ASP A 615 -48.99 18.61 -24.50
C ASP A 615 -48.14 18.36 -25.76
N PRO A 616 -48.75 18.34 -26.96
CA PRO A 616 -48.05 18.01 -28.19
C PRO A 616 -46.99 19.03 -28.62
N GLN A 617 -46.99 20.24 -28.04
CA GLN A 617 -45.96 21.25 -28.30
C GLN A 617 -44.72 21.00 -27.44
N LEU A 618 -44.92 20.43 -26.24
CA LEU A 618 -43.84 20.13 -25.30
C LEU A 618 -43.31 18.69 -25.45
N ILE A 619 -44.18 17.70 -25.70
CA ILE A 619 -43.87 16.28 -25.62
C ILE A 619 -43.97 15.65 -27.01
N ARG A 620 -42.89 14.98 -27.43
CA ARG A 620 -42.83 14.20 -28.66
C ARG A 620 -42.34 12.79 -28.38
N VAL A 621 -43.07 11.80 -28.88
CA VAL A 621 -42.65 10.40 -28.84
C VAL A 621 -42.06 10.03 -30.21
N LEU A 622 -40.87 9.44 -30.19
CA LEU A 622 -40.15 8.96 -31.36
C LEU A 622 -40.05 7.43 -31.27
N HIS A 623 -40.10 6.76 -32.42
CA HIS A 623 -39.99 5.31 -32.50
C HIS A 623 -38.67 4.88 -33.17
N TYR A 624 -37.95 4.00 -32.51
CA TYR A 624 -36.77 3.34 -33.01
C TYR A 624 -37.15 1.91 -33.46
N GLY A 625 -36.99 1.62 -34.75
CA GLY A 625 -37.48 0.38 -35.37
C GLY A 625 -36.74 -0.91 -34.99
N HIS A 626 -35.81 -0.86 -34.04
CA HIS A 626 -34.97 -1.98 -33.63
C HIS A 626 -34.97 -2.15 -32.10
N ALA A 627 -34.34 -3.23 -31.62
CA ALA A 627 -34.17 -3.50 -30.20
C ALA A 627 -33.38 -2.38 -29.50
N PHE A 628 -33.55 -2.26 -28.18
CA PHE A 628 -32.95 -1.17 -27.40
C PHE A 628 -31.45 -1.00 -27.69
N ASN A 629 -31.05 0.19 -28.13
CA ASN A 629 -29.65 0.59 -28.26
C ASN A 629 -29.51 2.04 -27.78
N HIS A 630 -28.79 2.23 -26.67
CA HIS A 630 -28.67 3.52 -26.02
C HIS A 630 -28.17 4.62 -26.97
N GLY A 631 -26.99 4.43 -27.57
CA GLY A 631 -26.37 5.42 -28.45
C GLY A 631 -27.20 5.72 -29.70
N ALA A 632 -27.74 4.69 -30.36
CA ALA A 632 -28.55 4.88 -31.57
C ALA A 632 -29.87 5.62 -31.30
N MET A 633 -30.57 5.27 -30.21
CA MET A 633 -31.81 5.95 -29.83
C MET A 633 -31.54 7.39 -29.37
N ALA A 634 -30.45 7.62 -28.63
CA ALA A 634 -30.02 8.95 -28.22
C ALA A 634 -29.66 9.83 -29.44
N ASN A 635 -28.93 9.29 -30.41
CA ASN A 635 -28.59 9.98 -31.66
C ASN A 635 -29.84 10.30 -32.50
N LEU A 636 -30.80 9.37 -32.57
CA LEU A 636 -32.09 9.62 -33.23
C LEU A 636 -32.80 10.81 -32.58
N ALA A 637 -32.91 10.83 -31.24
CA ALA A 637 -33.51 11.95 -30.53
C ALA A 637 -32.77 13.27 -30.79
N ALA A 638 -31.44 13.26 -30.71
CA ALA A 638 -30.61 14.42 -30.96
C ALA A 638 -30.81 15.00 -32.37
N SER A 639 -30.98 14.15 -33.39
CA SER A 639 -31.26 14.60 -34.76
C SER A 639 -32.63 15.27 -34.93
N GLN A 640 -33.56 15.00 -34.02
CA GLN A 640 -34.93 15.54 -34.02
C GLN A 640 -35.12 16.68 -33.01
N ALA A 641 -34.09 16.98 -32.23
CA ALA A 641 -34.08 18.01 -31.20
C ALA A 641 -33.96 19.41 -31.80
N SER A 642 -34.65 20.36 -31.19
CA SER A 642 -34.67 21.78 -31.57
C SER A 642 -34.05 22.70 -30.52
N GLY A 643 -33.60 22.15 -29.39
CA GLY A 643 -32.91 22.90 -28.34
C GLY A 643 -31.42 23.07 -28.64
N ASP A 644 -30.87 24.21 -28.20
CA ASP A 644 -29.44 24.52 -28.28
C ASP A 644 -28.59 23.58 -27.39
N TYR A 645 -29.24 22.91 -26.44
CA TYR A 645 -28.66 21.93 -25.54
C TYR A 645 -29.50 20.66 -25.52
N LEU A 646 -28.80 19.52 -25.41
CA LEU A 646 -29.38 18.20 -25.28
C LEU A 646 -29.17 17.73 -23.84
N LEU A 647 -30.23 17.31 -23.16
CA LEU A 647 -30.12 16.67 -21.85
C LEU A 647 -30.53 15.20 -21.95
N PHE A 648 -29.58 14.30 -21.78
CA PHE A 648 -29.85 12.88 -21.66
C PHE A 648 -30.23 12.54 -20.21
N LEU A 649 -31.45 12.04 -20.03
CA LEU A 649 -32.02 11.70 -18.73
C LEU A 649 -32.50 10.25 -18.74
N HIS A 650 -31.85 9.40 -17.96
CA HIS A 650 -32.26 8.00 -17.83
C HIS A 650 -33.63 7.90 -17.15
N SER A 651 -34.48 7.01 -17.66
CA SER A 651 -35.86 6.81 -17.15
C SER A 651 -35.96 6.35 -15.69
N GLU A 652 -34.85 5.98 -15.03
CA GLU A 652 -34.81 5.54 -13.62
C GLU A 652 -34.60 6.70 -12.65
N LEU A 653 -34.48 7.92 -13.18
CA LEU A 653 -34.23 9.12 -12.40
C LEU A 653 -35.54 9.84 -12.11
N ALA A 654 -35.64 10.38 -10.91
CA ALA A 654 -36.78 11.16 -10.46
C ALA A 654 -36.32 12.54 -9.99
N ILE A 655 -37.00 13.58 -10.48
CA ILE A 655 -36.70 14.97 -10.12
C ILE A 655 -37.19 15.22 -8.68
N THR A 656 -36.35 15.91 -7.89
CA THR A 656 -36.67 16.27 -6.50
C THR A 656 -36.63 17.77 -6.23
N ASP A 657 -35.80 18.50 -6.96
CA ASP A 657 -35.64 19.96 -6.90
C ASP A 657 -36.07 20.56 -8.24
N GLY A 658 -36.70 21.73 -8.25
CA GLY A 658 -37.15 22.38 -9.49
C GLY A 658 -36.07 23.18 -10.22
N GLU A 659 -34.97 23.54 -9.56
CA GLU A 659 -33.87 24.33 -10.14
C GLU A 659 -32.79 23.46 -10.81
N TRP A 660 -32.87 22.14 -10.71
CA TRP A 660 -31.86 21.18 -11.18
C TRP A 660 -31.33 21.47 -12.60
N LEU A 661 -32.20 21.78 -13.57
CA LEU A 661 -31.81 22.05 -14.94
C LEU A 661 -31.10 23.40 -15.06
N LYS A 662 -31.56 24.44 -14.34
CA LYS A 662 -30.89 25.74 -14.27
C LYS A 662 -29.47 25.59 -13.73
N LEU A 663 -29.25 24.68 -12.78
CA LEU A 663 -27.92 24.40 -12.20
C LEU A 663 -26.97 23.75 -13.21
N LEU A 664 -27.46 22.83 -14.05
CA LEU A 664 -26.67 22.32 -15.17
C LEU A 664 -26.36 23.43 -16.19
N MET A 665 -27.37 24.24 -16.53
CA MET A 665 -27.25 25.35 -17.49
C MET A 665 -26.33 26.48 -17.00
N ASN A 666 -26.12 26.62 -15.68
CA ASN A 666 -25.15 27.57 -15.12
C ASN A 666 -23.74 27.33 -15.68
N HIS A 667 -23.32 26.06 -15.77
CA HIS A 667 -22.04 25.70 -16.37
C HIS A 667 -22.14 25.46 -17.87
N GLY A 668 -23.25 24.87 -18.35
CA GLY A 668 -23.39 24.47 -19.75
C GLY A 668 -23.30 25.63 -20.75
N GLN A 669 -23.73 26.84 -20.34
CA GLN A 669 -23.67 28.02 -21.20
C GLN A 669 -22.26 28.60 -21.38
N ARG A 670 -21.29 28.20 -20.56
CA ARG A 670 -19.90 28.65 -20.70
C ARG A 670 -19.29 28.18 -22.03
N PRO A 671 -18.65 29.05 -22.83
CA PRO A 671 -18.15 28.69 -24.15
C PRO A 671 -17.16 27.52 -24.16
N GLU A 672 -16.32 27.41 -23.13
CA GLU A 672 -15.33 26.35 -22.98
C GLU A 672 -15.91 25.02 -22.45
N VAL A 673 -17.19 24.97 -22.08
CA VAL A 673 -17.85 23.78 -21.54
C VAL A 673 -18.68 23.11 -22.62
N GLY A 674 -18.37 21.84 -22.90
CA GLY A 674 -19.12 21.01 -23.84
C GLY A 674 -20.16 20.14 -23.16
N ILE A 675 -19.86 19.65 -21.95
CA ILE A 675 -20.66 18.66 -21.23
C ILE A 675 -20.76 19.02 -19.74
N VAL A 676 -21.95 18.85 -19.16
CA VAL A 676 -22.20 19.02 -17.72
C VAL A 676 -22.94 17.80 -17.15
N GLY A 677 -22.46 17.26 -16.03
CA GLY A 677 -23.14 16.20 -15.27
C GLY A 677 -23.55 16.65 -13.87
N GLY A 678 -24.52 15.93 -13.29
CA GLY A 678 -25.01 16.18 -11.93
C GLY A 678 -24.84 15.01 -10.97
N LYS A 679 -25.25 15.21 -9.71
CA LYS A 679 -25.16 14.24 -8.61
C LYS A 679 -26.39 13.33 -8.57
N GLN A 680 -26.17 12.02 -8.51
CA GLN A 680 -27.23 11.02 -8.36
C GLN A 680 -27.24 10.43 -6.95
N LEU A 681 -28.42 10.41 -6.31
CA LEU A 681 -28.59 9.99 -4.92
C LEU A 681 -29.67 8.90 -4.80
N SER A 682 -29.54 8.01 -3.82
CA SER A 682 -30.66 7.14 -3.43
C SER A 682 -31.58 7.84 -2.42
N ALA A 683 -32.74 7.22 -2.15
CA ALA A 683 -33.73 7.76 -1.21
C ALA A 683 -33.21 7.87 0.24
N ASP A 684 -32.18 7.12 0.61
CA ASP A 684 -31.48 7.18 1.88
C ASP A 684 -30.26 8.12 1.86
N ASN A 685 -30.22 9.07 0.92
CA ASN A 685 -29.19 10.10 0.78
C ASN A 685 -27.77 9.56 0.53
N LYS A 686 -27.66 8.35 -0.04
CA LYS A 686 -26.37 7.78 -0.45
C LYS A 686 -26.02 8.13 -1.87
N ILE A 687 -24.74 8.36 -2.12
CA ILE A 687 -24.23 8.63 -3.47
C ILE A 687 -24.40 7.40 -4.35
N ARG A 688 -25.03 7.59 -5.51
CA ARG A 688 -25.19 6.57 -6.57
C ARG A 688 -24.26 6.83 -7.75
N HIS A 689 -23.99 8.10 -8.06
CA HIS A 689 -23.00 8.52 -9.04
C HIS A 689 -22.58 9.97 -8.76
N ALA A 690 -21.27 10.24 -8.83
CA ALA A 690 -20.69 11.56 -8.59
C ALA A 690 -19.50 11.83 -9.53
N GLY A 691 -19.63 11.41 -10.80
CA GLY A 691 -18.56 11.47 -11.80
C GLY A 691 -17.78 10.16 -11.96
N TYR A 692 -16.95 10.09 -13.00
CA TYR A 692 -16.03 8.99 -13.25
C TYR A 692 -14.58 9.43 -13.08
N ILE A 693 -13.75 8.50 -12.61
CA ILE A 693 -12.29 8.55 -12.70
C ILE A 693 -11.84 7.43 -13.64
N LEU A 694 -10.99 7.76 -14.61
CA LEU A 694 -10.38 6.77 -15.51
C LEU A 694 -9.38 5.91 -14.76
N GLY A 695 -9.27 4.65 -15.14
CA GLY A 695 -8.35 3.68 -14.53
C GLY A 695 -8.79 3.14 -13.17
N ALA A 696 -9.68 3.85 -12.45
CA ALA A 696 -10.22 3.41 -11.17
C ALA A 696 -11.17 2.21 -11.35
N ASN A 697 -10.90 1.09 -10.69
CA ASN A 697 -11.74 -0.12 -10.70
C ASN A 697 -12.09 -0.67 -12.11
N GLY A 698 -11.21 -0.48 -13.09
CA GLY A 698 -11.42 -0.84 -14.49
C GLY A 698 -10.92 0.27 -15.42
N ALA A 699 -11.47 0.37 -16.63
CA ALA A 699 -11.15 1.48 -17.55
C ALA A 699 -11.71 2.83 -17.06
N ALA A 700 -12.89 2.83 -16.42
CA ALA A 700 -13.50 4.00 -15.79
C ALA A 700 -14.41 3.56 -14.62
N GLY A 701 -14.28 4.22 -13.46
CA GLY A 701 -14.96 3.85 -12.22
C GLY A 701 -15.72 5.00 -11.59
N ASP A 702 -16.86 4.69 -10.96
CA ASP A 702 -17.66 5.65 -10.20
C ASP A 702 -17.09 5.87 -8.78
N VAL A 703 -16.80 7.12 -8.45
CA VAL A 703 -16.27 7.53 -7.15
C VAL A 703 -17.37 7.86 -6.14
N PHE A 704 -17.02 7.77 -4.85
CA PHE A 704 -17.90 8.04 -3.70
C PHE A 704 -19.15 7.15 -3.58
N ARG A 705 -19.33 6.13 -4.43
CA ARG A 705 -20.54 5.28 -4.38
C ARG A 705 -20.78 4.71 -2.98
N GLY A 706 -21.97 4.96 -2.44
CA GLY A 706 -22.37 4.50 -1.10
C GLY A 706 -22.02 5.46 0.04
N TYR A 707 -21.30 6.55 -0.22
CA TYR A 707 -21.07 7.61 0.76
C TYR A 707 -22.37 8.30 1.12
N ASP A 708 -22.44 8.82 2.34
CA ASP A 708 -23.49 9.76 2.70
C ASP A 708 -23.17 11.13 2.10
N ASP A 709 -24.16 11.78 1.50
CA ASP A 709 -23.97 13.13 0.97
C ASP A 709 -23.69 14.19 2.05
N SER A 710 -23.95 13.91 3.33
CA SER A 710 -23.56 14.79 4.43
C SER A 710 -22.10 14.65 4.86
N GLN A 711 -21.39 13.60 4.42
CA GLN A 711 -20.02 13.34 4.84
C GLN A 711 -19.02 14.27 4.15
N SER A 712 -18.00 14.68 4.89
CA SER A 712 -16.80 15.31 4.34
C SER A 712 -16.08 14.36 3.38
N SER A 713 -15.44 14.92 2.35
CA SER A 713 -14.71 14.15 1.33
C SER A 713 -13.31 14.73 1.11
N ALA A 714 -12.42 13.94 0.50
CA ALA A 714 -11.08 14.39 0.12
C ALA A 714 -11.16 15.70 -0.68
N MET A 715 -10.46 16.73 -0.20
CA MET A 715 -10.47 18.10 -0.76
C MET A 715 -11.88 18.65 -1.06
N ALA A 716 -12.89 18.25 -0.30
CA ALA A 716 -14.31 18.61 -0.51
C ALA A 716 -14.88 18.24 -1.89
N ARG A 717 -14.24 17.34 -2.65
CA ARG A 717 -14.61 17.01 -4.03
C ARG A 717 -16.04 16.48 -4.20
N LEU A 718 -16.71 15.98 -3.15
CA LEU A 718 -18.12 15.61 -3.26
C LEU A 718 -19.06 16.84 -3.30
N HIS A 719 -18.57 18.02 -2.93
CA HIS A 719 -19.37 19.21 -2.62
C HIS A 719 -19.00 20.46 -3.39
N ILE A 720 -18.01 20.39 -4.29
CA ILE A 720 -17.58 21.51 -5.14
C ILE A 720 -17.74 21.20 -6.63
N ASP A 721 -17.93 22.26 -7.43
CA ASP A 721 -17.87 22.17 -8.88
C ASP A 721 -16.45 21.77 -9.30
N GLN A 722 -16.33 20.88 -10.28
CA GLN A 722 -15.01 20.43 -10.76
C GLN A 722 -15.06 19.90 -12.19
N ASN A 723 -13.88 19.89 -12.82
CA ASN A 723 -13.69 19.21 -14.11
C ASN A 723 -13.33 17.74 -13.90
N TYR A 724 -14.15 16.82 -14.40
CA TYR A 724 -13.82 15.39 -14.48
C TYR A 724 -13.45 15.01 -15.91
N SER A 725 -12.80 13.87 -16.10
CA SER A 725 -12.58 13.31 -17.43
C SER A 725 -13.88 12.81 -18.07
N ALA A 726 -14.82 12.30 -17.27
CA ALA A 726 -16.14 11.90 -17.74
C ALA A 726 -17.23 11.99 -16.64
N VAL A 727 -18.48 12.14 -17.08
CA VAL A 727 -19.68 12.11 -16.24
C VAL A 727 -20.67 11.08 -16.78
N SER A 728 -21.68 10.71 -15.98
CA SER A 728 -22.65 9.68 -16.39
C SER A 728 -23.59 10.18 -17.49
N GLY A 729 -23.71 9.40 -18.56
CA GLY A 729 -24.72 9.61 -19.61
C GLY A 729 -26.16 9.44 -19.12
N ASP A 730 -26.36 8.87 -17.92
CA ASP A 730 -27.68 8.78 -17.31
C ASP A 730 -28.22 10.17 -16.90
N PHE A 731 -27.35 11.16 -16.66
CA PHE A 731 -27.73 12.53 -16.28
C PHE A 731 -26.70 13.54 -16.80
N MET A 732 -26.79 13.85 -18.10
CA MET A 732 -25.77 14.60 -18.84
C MET A 732 -26.41 15.66 -19.75
N LEU A 733 -25.97 16.91 -19.59
CA LEU A 733 -26.27 18.02 -20.49
C LEU A 733 -25.11 18.18 -21.48
N VAL A 734 -25.40 18.31 -22.77
CA VAL A 734 -24.42 18.49 -23.84
C VAL A 734 -24.83 19.66 -24.72
N ARG A 735 -23.89 20.54 -25.08
CA ARG A 735 -24.13 21.59 -26.09
C ARG A 735 -24.40 20.93 -27.45
N GLN A 736 -25.49 21.30 -28.12
CA GLN A 736 -25.92 20.61 -29.35
C GLN A 736 -24.86 20.67 -30.45
N THR A 737 -24.21 21.83 -30.64
CA THR A 737 -23.14 21.98 -31.63
C THR A 737 -21.97 21.02 -31.35
N VAL A 738 -21.56 20.90 -30.09
CA VAL A 738 -20.50 19.97 -29.68
C VAL A 738 -20.91 18.53 -29.91
N PHE A 739 -22.14 18.15 -29.57
CA PHE A 739 -22.63 16.80 -29.83
C PHE A 739 -22.60 16.45 -31.32
N ASN A 740 -22.98 17.40 -32.18
CA ASN A 740 -22.95 17.24 -33.64
C ASN A 740 -21.52 17.16 -34.18
N ASP A 741 -20.62 18.03 -33.72
CA ASP A 741 -19.20 18.04 -34.12
C ASP A 741 -18.50 16.72 -33.75
N LEU A 742 -18.92 16.10 -32.65
CA LEU A 742 -18.43 14.79 -32.21
C LEU A 742 -19.05 13.63 -32.99
N GLY A 743 -20.15 13.84 -33.74
CA GLY A 743 -20.90 12.79 -34.41
C GLY A 743 -21.79 11.94 -33.47
N GLY A 744 -22.12 12.48 -32.28
CA GLY A 744 -22.96 11.83 -31.28
C GLY A 744 -22.32 10.64 -30.56
N PHE A 745 -23.15 9.78 -29.96
CA PHE A 745 -22.71 8.55 -29.30
C PHE A 745 -22.27 7.49 -30.31
N ASP A 746 -21.25 6.71 -29.96
CA ASP A 746 -20.89 5.53 -30.75
C ASP A 746 -21.84 4.37 -30.42
N SER A 747 -22.77 4.08 -31.34
CA SER A 747 -23.77 3.02 -31.17
C SER A 747 -23.19 1.60 -31.13
N GLN A 748 -21.90 1.42 -31.43
CA GLN A 748 -21.21 0.14 -31.29
C GLN A 748 -20.74 -0.13 -29.85
N ASN A 749 -20.72 0.89 -29.00
CA ASN A 749 -20.40 0.75 -27.58
C ASN A 749 -21.70 0.45 -26.81
N LEU A 750 -21.72 -0.70 -26.16
CA LEU A 750 -22.83 -1.16 -25.32
C LEU A 750 -22.67 -0.67 -23.88
N LEU A 751 -21.43 -0.41 -23.46
CA LEU A 751 -21.10 0.21 -22.18
C LEU A 751 -20.08 1.33 -22.42
N PHE A 752 -20.18 2.41 -21.64
CA PHE A 752 -19.23 3.53 -21.63
C PHE A 752 -19.20 4.43 -22.88
N ASP A 753 -20.27 4.43 -23.68
CA ASP A 753 -20.48 5.40 -24.75
C ASP A 753 -20.52 6.85 -24.21
N ASP A 754 -21.01 7.03 -22.98
CA ASP A 754 -20.94 8.27 -22.22
C ASP A 754 -19.49 8.71 -21.91
N VAL A 755 -18.65 7.78 -21.45
CA VAL A 755 -17.23 8.05 -21.21
C VAL A 755 -16.52 8.39 -22.52
N ASP A 756 -16.71 7.61 -23.58
CA ASP A 756 -16.10 7.88 -24.89
C ASP A 756 -16.47 9.26 -25.45
N LEU A 757 -17.75 9.65 -25.36
CA LEU A 757 -18.21 10.98 -25.77
C LEU A 757 -17.51 12.09 -24.97
N CYS A 758 -17.40 11.94 -23.65
CA CYS A 758 -16.66 12.90 -22.81
C CYS A 758 -15.19 13.02 -23.19
N LEU A 759 -14.52 11.91 -23.47
CA LEU A 759 -13.10 11.91 -23.84
C LEU A 759 -12.88 12.54 -25.22
N ARG A 760 -13.75 12.28 -26.20
CA ARG A 760 -13.70 12.99 -27.49
C ARG A 760 -13.95 14.49 -27.36
N ALA A 761 -14.88 14.91 -26.49
CA ALA A 761 -15.11 16.33 -26.23
C ALA A 761 -13.85 17.00 -25.66
N ARG A 762 -13.12 16.30 -24.78
CA ARG A 762 -11.84 16.78 -24.24
C ARG A 762 -10.74 16.86 -25.28
N GLU A 763 -10.62 15.90 -26.19
CA GLU A 763 -9.61 15.93 -27.27
C GLU A 763 -9.71 17.20 -28.13
N ILE A 764 -10.93 17.70 -28.36
CA ILE A 764 -11.15 18.94 -29.13
C ILE A 764 -11.16 20.21 -28.25
N GLY A 765 -10.76 20.10 -26.98
CA GLY A 765 -10.52 21.23 -26.08
C GLY A 765 -11.67 21.64 -25.16
N TYR A 766 -12.80 20.92 -25.14
CA TYR A 766 -13.90 21.23 -24.23
C TYR A 766 -13.69 20.69 -22.81
N LEU A 767 -14.20 21.43 -21.83
CA LEU A 767 -14.32 20.97 -20.45
C LEU A 767 -15.57 20.10 -20.27
N VAL A 768 -15.41 19.08 -19.44
CA VAL A 768 -16.48 18.28 -18.87
C VAL A 768 -16.62 18.66 -17.40
N VAL A 769 -17.72 19.34 -17.07
CA VAL A 769 -17.96 19.86 -15.72
C VAL A 769 -18.90 18.95 -14.97
N TRP A 770 -18.63 18.70 -13.70
CA TRP A 770 -19.57 18.08 -12.78
C TRP A 770 -19.95 19.07 -11.70
N THR A 771 -21.25 19.25 -11.48
CA THR A 771 -21.77 20.12 -10.42
C THR A 771 -22.44 19.29 -9.32
N PRO A 772 -22.10 19.50 -8.03
CA PRO A 772 -22.71 18.80 -6.91
C PRO A 772 -24.13 19.32 -6.61
N TYR A 773 -24.51 20.47 -7.17
CA TYR A 773 -25.75 21.18 -6.86
C TYR A 773 -26.94 20.70 -7.69
N ALA A 774 -26.72 20.21 -8.92
CA ALA A 774 -27.77 19.55 -9.70
C ALA A 774 -27.98 18.11 -9.16
N ARG A 775 -29.00 17.94 -8.32
CA ARG A 775 -29.28 16.70 -7.58
C ARG A 775 -30.48 15.97 -8.14
N ILE A 776 -30.38 14.66 -8.28
CA ILE A 776 -31.48 13.81 -8.76
C ILE A 776 -31.54 12.49 -8.00
N LEU A 777 -32.76 11.95 -7.84
CA LEU A 777 -32.96 10.69 -7.15
C LEU A 777 -32.91 9.52 -8.13
N ARG A 778 -32.18 8.47 -7.77
CA ARG A 778 -32.10 7.20 -8.47
C ARG A 778 -32.51 6.08 -7.54
N SER A 779 -33.49 5.27 -7.96
CA SER A 779 -33.97 4.14 -7.17
C SER A 779 -32.85 3.12 -6.90
N ALA A 780 -32.88 2.46 -5.74
CA ALA A 780 -31.85 1.50 -5.31
C ALA A 780 -31.82 0.23 -6.17
N GLY A 781 -32.95 -0.13 -6.78
CA GLY A 781 -33.16 -1.39 -7.49
C GLY A 781 -32.67 -1.38 -8.93
N ARG A 782 -31.35 -1.33 -9.16
CA ARG A 782 -30.84 -1.64 -10.51
C ARG A 782 -30.92 -3.16 -10.71
N LYS A 783 -31.88 -3.63 -11.50
CA LYS A 783 -31.78 -4.95 -12.15
C LYS A 783 -30.64 -4.87 -13.17
N SER A 784 -29.91 -5.96 -13.41
CA SER A 784 -28.78 -5.97 -14.37
C SER A 784 -29.17 -5.26 -15.67
N ARG A 785 -28.29 -4.41 -16.25
CA ARG A 785 -28.47 -3.87 -17.62
C ARG A 785 -28.61 -5.01 -18.64
N PHE A 786 -28.16 -6.21 -18.27
CA PHE A 786 -28.27 -7.46 -19.00
C PHE A 786 -29.29 -8.38 -18.31
N ASN A 787 -30.57 -8.04 -18.39
CA ASN A 787 -31.62 -8.90 -17.85
C ASN A 787 -31.63 -10.24 -18.61
N GLY A 788 -31.69 -11.36 -17.88
CA GLY A 788 -31.67 -12.71 -18.46
C GLY A 788 -30.27 -13.27 -18.72
N GLU A 789 -29.23 -12.45 -18.64
CA GLU A 789 -27.84 -12.90 -18.76
C GLU A 789 -27.30 -13.48 -17.45
N SER A 790 -26.43 -14.47 -17.57
CA SER A 790 -25.70 -14.98 -16.41
C SER A 790 -24.71 -13.92 -15.88
N PRO A 791 -24.38 -13.92 -14.57
CA PRO A 791 -23.34 -13.04 -14.03
C PRO A 791 -22.00 -13.14 -14.77
N HIS A 792 -21.67 -14.34 -15.27
CA HIS A 792 -20.47 -14.58 -16.05
C HIS A 792 -20.50 -13.89 -17.42
N ALA A 793 -21.61 -14.02 -18.15
CA ALA A 793 -21.80 -13.35 -19.44
C ALA A 793 -21.75 -11.82 -19.29
N SER A 794 -22.39 -11.29 -18.24
CA SER A 794 -22.34 -9.86 -17.92
C SER A 794 -20.92 -9.36 -17.62
N ALA A 795 -20.14 -10.13 -16.84
CA ALA A 795 -18.76 -9.78 -16.54
C ALA A 795 -17.87 -9.80 -17.79
N LYS A 796 -18.05 -10.81 -18.67
CA LYS A 796 -17.34 -10.91 -19.94
C LYS A 796 -17.67 -9.76 -20.88
N MET A 797 -18.94 -9.37 -20.98
CA MET A 797 -19.36 -8.20 -21.77
C MET A 797 -18.72 -6.91 -21.24
N LYS A 798 -18.77 -6.70 -19.91
CA LYS A 798 -18.11 -5.55 -19.27
C LYS A 798 -16.62 -5.50 -19.62
N GLN A 799 -15.94 -6.64 -19.57
CA GLN A 799 -14.53 -6.74 -19.91
C GLN A 799 -14.26 -6.35 -21.36
N LEU A 800 -15.05 -6.86 -22.32
CA LEU A 800 -14.89 -6.54 -23.74
C LEU A 800 -15.08 -5.04 -24.02
N GLU A 801 -16.06 -4.42 -23.36
CA GLU A 801 -16.29 -2.97 -23.48
C GLU A 801 -15.16 -2.16 -22.85
N GLU A 802 -14.67 -2.55 -21.65
CA GLU A 802 -13.47 -1.95 -21.05
C GLU A 802 -12.25 -2.06 -21.98
N ASP A 803 -12.05 -3.21 -22.62
CA ASP A 803 -10.93 -3.44 -23.53
C ASP A 803 -11.00 -2.51 -24.77
N LYS A 804 -12.20 -2.12 -25.23
CA LYS A 804 -12.35 -1.08 -26.28
C LYS A 804 -11.86 0.28 -25.78
N LEU A 805 -12.24 0.69 -24.56
CA LEU A 805 -11.73 1.94 -23.99
C LEU A 805 -10.22 1.90 -23.79
N PHE A 806 -9.67 0.81 -23.26
CA PHE A 806 -8.23 0.67 -23.11
C PHE A 806 -7.52 0.83 -24.45
N LYS A 807 -7.99 0.19 -25.53
CA LYS A 807 -7.37 0.31 -26.86
C LYS A 807 -7.36 1.74 -27.40
N ARG A 808 -8.43 2.49 -27.18
CA ARG A 808 -8.58 3.84 -27.71
C ARG A 808 -7.95 4.91 -26.83
N TRP A 809 -8.07 4.76 -25.52
CA TRP A 809 -7.86 5.82 -24.52
C TRP A 809 -6.75 5.49 -23.51
N MET A 810 -5.89 4.50 -23.77
CA MET A 810 -4.85 4.04 -22.84
C MET A 810 -4.06 5.19 -22.18
N PRO A 811 -3.57 6.21 -22.91
CA PRO A 811 -2.75 7.26 -22.29
C PRO A 811 -3.51 8.07 -21.23
N LEU A 812 -4.79 8.38 -21.46
CA LEU A 812 -5.64 9.09 -20.50
C LEU A 812 -6.08 8.19 -19.34
N ILE A 813 -6.28 6.89 -19.59
CA ILE A 813 -6.62 5.93 -18.54
C ILE A 813 -5.42 5.68 -17.60
N ALA A 814 -4.20 5.72 -18.13
CA ALA A 814 -2.97 5.60 -17.36
C ALA A 814 -2.76 6.80 -16.42
N ASN A 815 -3.09 8.00 -16.88
CA ASN A 815 -2.90 9.26 -16.16
C ASN A 815 -4.13 10.16 -16.35
N ASP A 816 -5.18 9.93 -15.57
CA ASP A 816 -6.38 10.77 -15.60
C ASP A 816 -6.06 12.17 -15.04
N PRO A 817 -6.21 13.26 -15.82
CA PRO A 817 -5.95 14.62 -15.33
C PRO A 817 -6.83 15.02 -14.13
N ALA A 818 -8.00 14.40 -13.97
CA ALA A 818 -8.89 14.66 -12.84
C ALA A 818 -8.51 13.89 -11.56
N TYR A 819 -7.46 13.06 -11.60
CA TYR A 819 -7.02 12.19 -10.51
C TYR A 819 -5.53 12.35 -10.22
N ASN A 820 -5.14 12.19 -8.96
CA ASN A 820 -3.73 12.27 -8.57
C ASN A 820 -3.08 10.87 -8.64
N ALA A 821 -1.88 10.78 -9.22
CA ALA A 821 -1.15 9.53 -9.40
C ALA A 821 -0.79 8.80 -8.08
N ASN A 822 -0.76 9.51 -6.96
CA ASN A 822 -0.50 8.95 -5.62
C ASN A 822 -1.73 8.28 -4.98
N LEU A 823 -2.88 8.31 -5.65
CA LEU A 823 -4.13 7.70 -5.16
C LEU A 823 -4.35 6.29 -5.73
N SER A 824 -5.05 5.46 -4.95
CA SER A 824 -5.30 4.07 -5.30
C SER A 824 -6.34 3.90 -6.41
N LEU A 825 -5.93 3.35 -7.55
CA LEU A 825 -6.84 2.92 -8.64
C LEU A 825 -7.72 1.72 -8.27
N ARG A 826 -7.54 1.12 -7.09
CA ARG A 826 -8.34 0.01 -6.56
C ARG A 826 -9.42 0.46 -5.58
N SER A 827 -9.50 1.75 -5.28
CA SER A 827 -10.48 2.33 -4.37
C SER A 827 -11.53 3.16 -5.11
N ARG A 828 -12.65 3.43 -4.43
CA ARG A 828 -13.67 4.41 -4.85
C ARG A 828 -13.56 5.74 -4.08
N ASN A 829 -12.63 5.84 -3.12
CA ASN A 829 -12.68 6.81 -2.03
C ASN A 829 -11.46 7.74 -1.93
N PHE A 830 -10.71 7.95 -3.02
CA PHE A 830 -9.49 8.79 -3.04
C PHE A 830 -8.52 8.42 -1.91
N ASP A 831 -8.34 7.11 -1.67
CA ASP A 831 -7.39 6.61 -0.67
C ASP A 831 -5.95 6.68 -1.19
N LEU A 832 -4.99 6.86 -0.27
CA LEU A 832 -3.55 6.80 -0.56
C LEU A 832 -3.19 5.47 -1.25
N GLY A 833 -2.44 5.56 -2.34
CA GLY A 833 -1.84 4.41 -3.00
C GLY A 833 -0.73 3.80 -2.13
N ALA A 834 -0.84 2.52 -1.80
CA ALA A 834 0.09 1.84 -0.90
C ALA A 834 1.50 1.62 -1.51
N ASP A 835 1.63 1.73 -2.82
CA ASP A 835 2.86 1.37 -3.54
C ASP A 835 3.53 2.61 -4.16
N SER A 836 4.47 3.19 -3.42
CA SER A 836 5.16 4.41 -3.83
C SER A 836 5.92 4.27 -5.16
N ARG A 837 6.41 3.07 -5.50
CA ARG A 837 7.17 2.85 -6.74
C ARG A 837 6.30 2.91 -8.01
N LEU A 838 4.97 2.87 -7.88
CA LEU A 838 4.06 3.09 -9.01
C LEU A 838 4.02 4.55 -9.46
N SER A 839 4.06 5.50 -8.52
CA SER A 839 3.85 6.93 -8.82
C SER A 839 5.10 7.80 -8.64
N TRP A 840 6.07 7.38 -7.83
CA TRP A 840 7.29 8.15 -7.57
C TRP A 840 8.46 7.65 -8.39
N GLN A 841 8.68 8.25 -9.56
CA GLN A 841 9.81 7.93 -10.44
C GLN A 841 10.50 9.20 -10.95
N PRO A 842 11.02 10.06 -10.04
CA PRO A 842 11.58 11.36 -10.43
C PRO A 842 12.83 11.25 -11.31
N THR A 843 13.43 10.07 -11.40
CA THR A 843 14.68 9.81 -12.14
C THR A 843 14.51 8.74 -13.21
N ARG A 844 13.27 8.51 -13.70
CA ARG A 844 13.00 7.54 -14.76
C ARG A 844 13.87 7.84 -15.98
N ARG A 845 14.56 6.82 -16.48
CA ARG A 845 15.39 6.87 -17.70
C ARG A 845 14.77 6.01 -18.78
N ASP A 846 14.62 6.54 -19.98
CA ASP A 846 14.06 5.79 -21.11
C ASP A 846 15.04 4.75 -21.65
N GLU A 847 16.35 4.98 -21.50
CA GLU A 847 17.41 4.05 -21.93
C GLU A 847 17.67 2.90 -20.95
N VAL A 848 17.22 3.02 -19.69
CA VAL A 848 17.29 1.95 -18.68
C VAL A 848 15.89 1.37 -18.55
N PRO A 849 15.64 0.17 -19.07
CA PRO A 849 14.27 -0.29 -19.13
C PRO A 849 13.75 -0.73 -17.78
N GLN A 850 12.45 -0.59 -17.74
CA GLN A 850 11.57 -0.68 -16.62
C GLN A 850 10.97 -2.08 -16.55
N ILE A 851 11.32 -2.78 -15.47
CA ILE A 851 10.95 -4.18 -15.30
C ILE A 851 9.93 -4.28 -14.16
N PHE A 852 8.83 -5.00 -14.42
CA PHE A 852 7.93 -5.46 -13.37
C PHE A 852 8.16 -6.95 -13.09
N VAL A 853 8.55 -7.26 -11.85
CA VAL A 853 8.83 -8.63 -11.41
C VAL A 853 7.70 -9.15 -10.52
N ASN A 854 6.85 -10.05 -11.03
CA ASN A 854 5.86 -10.78 -10.23
C ASN A 854 6.43 -12.13 -9.78
N HIS A 855 6.92 -12.16 -8.55
CA HIS A 855 7.41 -13.38 -7.91
C HIS A 855 6.24 -14.16 -7.27
N ALA A 856 6.40 -15.49 -7.17
CA ALA A 856 5.36 -16.38 -6.65
C ALA A 856 5.51 -16.70 -5.15
N ASP A 857 6.69 -16.50 -4.58
CA ASP A 857 6.95 -16.64 -3.14
C ASP A 857 8.04 -15.66 -2.67
N THR A 858 8.17 -15.52 -1.36
CA THR A 858 9.26 -14.82 -0.66
C THR A 858 10.22 -15.82 -0.01
N ALA A 859 10.31 -17.04 -0.55
CA ALA A 859 11.20 -18.10 -0.11
C ALA A 859 12.40 -18.24 -1.08
N GLY A 860 13.14 -19.34 -0.99
CA GLY A 860 14.36 -19.54 -1.78
C GLY A 860 14.16 -19.36 -3.28
N CYS A 861 13.11 -19.97 -3.85
CA CYS A 861 12.84 -19.91 -5.28
C CYS A 861 12.58 -18.48 -5.77
N GLY A 862 11.70 -17.72 -5.11
CA GLY A 862 11.45 -16.31 -5.45
C GLY A 862 12.70 -15.44 -5.26
N HIS A 863 13.47 -15.67 -4.20
CA HIS A 863 14.67 -14.87 -3.90
C HIS A 863 15.79 -15.06 -4.92
N TYR A 864 16.25 -16.29 -5.12
CA TYR A 864 17.42 -16.55 -5.97
C TYR A 864 17.11 -16.37 -7.46
N ARG A 865 15.87 -16.63 -7.86
CA ARG A 865 15.46 -16.57 -9.28
C ARG A 865 15.00 -15.19 -9.72
N MET A 866 14.33 -14.45 -8.85
CA MET A 866 13.64 -13.21 -9.25
C MET A 866 14.19 -12.00 -8.49
N LEU A 867 14.04 -11.99 -7.16
CA LEU A 867 14.25 -10.78 -6.36
C LEU A 867 15.70 -10.33 -6.31
N LYS A 868 16.64 -11.26 -6.07
CA LYS A 868 18.06 -10.92 -5.94
C LYS A 868 18.73 -10.59 -7.28
N PRO A 869 18.47 -11.30 -8.39
CA PRO A 869 18.91 -10.85 -9.70
C PRO A 869 18.40 -9.45 -10.05
N PHE A 870 17.11 -9.17 -9.82
CA PHE A 870 16.53 -7.85 -10.08
C PHE A 870 17.17 -6.76 -9.22
N ALA A 871 17.30 -6.97 -7.91
CA ALA A 871 17.96 -6.01 -7.01
C ALA A 871 19.41 -5.73 -7.42
N ALA A 872 20.16 -6.76 -7.86
CA ALA A 872 21.53 -6.59 -8.36
C ALA A 872 21.60 -5.81 -9.69
N MET A 873 20.56 -5.89 -10.54
CA MET A 873 20.46 -5.06 -11.75
C MET A 873 20.17 -3.59 -11.42
N GLU A 874 19.30 -3.34 -10.43
CA GLU A 874 19.02 -2.00 -9.90
C GLU A 874 20.30 -1.40 -9.30
N GLU A 875 21.01 -2.14 -8.44
CA GLU A 875 22.27 -1.70 -7.83
C GLU A 875 23.36 -1.40 -8.89
N ALA A 876 23.42 -2.21 -9.95
CA ALA A 876 24.33 -1.98 -11.07
C ALA A 876 23.90 -0.82 -11.99
N GLY A 877 22.72 -0.24 -11.79
CA GLY A 877 22.17 0.85 -12.60
C GLY A 877 21.86 0.47 -14.05
N ILE A 878 21.63 -0.82 -14.31
CA ILE A 878 21.35 -1.34 -15.67
C ILE A 878 19.88 -1.70 -15.89
N ALA A 879 19.07 -1.77 -14.84
CA ALA A 879 17.61 -1.89 -14.90
C ALA A 879 16.97 -1.03 -13.80
N GLN A 880 15.69 -0.71 -13.96
CA GLN A 880 14.88 -0.01 -12.96
C GLN A 880 13.52 -0.67 -12.84
N GLY A 881 12.79 -0.44 -11.74
CA GLY A 881 11.37 -0.79 -11.66
C GLY A 881 10.92 -1.26 -10.28
N LYS A 882 10.11 -2.32 -10.26
CA LYS A 882 9.53 -2.83 -9.01
C LYS A 882 9.24 -4.32 -9.06
N ASN A 883 9.05 -4.88 -7.89
CA ASN A 883 8.61 -6.26 -7.70
C ASN A 883 7.38 -6.31 -6.79
N GLY A 884 6.63 -7.42 -6.84
CA GLY A 884 5.57 -7.70 -5.87
C GLY A 884 4.84 -9.01 -6.12
N LEU A 885 4.16 -9.51 -5.09
CA LEU A 885 3.37 -10.75 -5.14
C LEU A 885 2.07 -10.59 -5.94
N THR A 886 1.50 -9.39 -5.94
CA THR A 886 0.21 -9.08 -6.58
C THR A 886 0.43 -8.57 -8.00
N LEU A 887 -0.34 -9.08 -8.95
CA LEU A 887 -0.34 -8.57 -10.33
C LEU A 887 -0.92 -7.15 -10.36
N LEU A 888 -0.36 -6.32 -11.24
CA LEU A 888 -0.94 -5.02 -11.57
C LEU A 888 -2.24 -5.24 -12.35
N ASN A 889 -3.26 -4.44 -12.08
CA ASN A 889 -4.40 -4.36 -12.99
C ASN A 889 -3.98 -3.64 -14.30
N ILE A 890 -4.83 -3.66 -15.34
CA ILE A 890 -4.47 -3.10 -16.65
C ILE A 890 -4.16 -1.60 -16.55
N SER A 891 -4.91 -0.84 -15.75
CA SER A 891 -4.70 0.59 -15.54
C SER A 891 -3.38 0.89 -14.80
N GLU A 892 -3.06 0.12 -13.77
CA GLU A 892 -1.78 0.21 -13.04
C GLU A 892 -0.59 -0.19 -13.94
N LEU A 893 -0.77 -1.17 -14.83
CA LEU A 893 0.25 -1.54 -15.82
C LEU A 893 0.45 -0.41 -16.83
N ALA A 894 -0.63 0.24 -17.25
CA ALA A 894 -0.59 1.39 -18.16
C ALA A 894 0.05 2.63 -17.52
N GLN A 895 -0.16 2.84 -16.21
CA GLN A 895 0.50 3.88 -15.43
C GLN A 895 2.00 3.56 -15.24
N PHE A 896 2.33 2.30 -14.94
CA PHE A 896 3.72 1.89 -14.69
C PHE A 896 4.56 1.75 -15.97
N GLN A 897 3.95 1.39 -17.10
CA GLN A 897 4.61 1.24 -18.41
C GLN A 897 5.91 0.41 -18.39
N PRO A 898 5.87 -0.87 -17.97
CA PRO A 898 7.06 -1.70 -18.02
C PRO A 898 7.44 -2.05 -19.46
N ASP A 899 8.74 -2.04 -19.74
CA ASP A 899 9.33 -2.62 -20.95
C ASP A 899 9.30 -4.16 -20.91
N SER A 900 9.40 -4.73 -19.71
CA SER A 900 9.38 -6.18 -19.52
C SER A 900 8.60 -6.60 -18.28
N LEU A 901 7.79 -7.65 -18.46
CA LEU A 901 6.94 -8.26 -17.45
C LEU A 901 7.47 -9.67 -17.13
N ILE A 902 8.07 -9.84 -15.95
CA ILE A 902 8.66 -11.12 -15.53
C ILE A 902 7.71 -11.80 -14.57
N ILE A 903 7.13 -12.95 -14.97
CA ILE A 903 6.13 -13.68 -14.19
C ILE A 903 6.66 -15.04 -13.79
N GLN A 904 6.66 -15.32 -12.48
CA GLN A 904 7.06 -16.62 -11.96
C GLN A 904 5.85 -17.53 -11.69
N ARG A 905 5.83 -18.74 -12.27
CA ARG A 905 4.92 -19.85 -11.89
C ARG A 905 3.42 -19.49 -11.79
N ARG A 906 2.87 -18.73 -12.74
CA ARG A 906 1.42 -18.43 -12.80
C ARG A 906 0.74 -19.21 -13.92
N TYR A 907 -0.27 -20.00 -13.59
CA TYR A 907 -0.96 -20.86 -14.56
C TYR A 907 -2.44 -21.09 -14.26
N SER A 908 -3.11 -20.20 -13.52
CA SER A 908 -4.56 -20.34 -13.27
C SER A 908 -5.39 -19.80 -14.44
N PRO A 909 -6.64 -20.27 -14.64
CA PRO A 909 -7.54 -19.71 -15.64
C PRO A 909 -7.80 -18.20 -15.49
N ALA A 910 -7.86 -17.72 -14.24
CA ALA A 910 -7.99 -16.28 -13.96
C ALA A 910 -6.74 -15.50 -14.41
N PHE A 911 -5.54 -16.07 -14.24
CA PHE A 911 -4.31 -15.49 -14.75
C PHE A 911 -4.27 -15.49 -16.29
N HIS A 912 -4.72 -16.56 -16.95
CA HIS A 912 -4.78 -16.62 -18.42
C HIS A 912 -5.62 -15.50 -19.01
N ASN A 913 -6.81 -15.25 -18.45
CA ASN A 913 -7.64 -14.13 -18.88
C ASN A 913 -6.92 -12.79 -18.73
N TRP A 914 -6.20 -12.58 -17.63
CA TRP A 914 -5.44 -11.35 -17.40
C TRP A 914 -4.26 -11.20 -18.39
N ILE A 915 -3.42 -12.21 -18.57
CA ILE A 915 -2.23 -12.10 -19.44
C ILE A 915 -2.60 -12.02 -20.93
N GLU A 916 -3.69 -12.66 -21.34
CA GLU A 916 -4.25 -12.52 -22.69
C GLU A 916 -4.67 -11.07 -22.96
N ARG A 917 -5.34 -10.42 -22.00
CA ARG A 917 -5.66 -8.99 -22.09
C ARG A 917 -4.42 -8.12 -22.16
N VAL A 918 -3.41 -8.39 -21.32
CA VAL A 918 -2.13 -7.67 -21.36
C VAL A 918 -1.51 -7.74 -22.75
N GLY A 919 -1.46 -8.93 -23.37
CA GLY A 919 -0.93 -9.09 -24.73
C GLY A 919 -1.76 -8.40 -25.82
N ASN A 920 -3.06 -8.24 -25.62
CA ASN A 920 -3.96 -7.56 -26.57
C ASN A 920 -4.01 -6.04 -26.41
N LEU A 921 -3.56 -5.51 -25.26
CA LEU A 921 -3.69 -4.10 -24.89
C LEU A 921 -2.34 -3.39 -24.70
N SER A 922 -1.24 -4.13 -24.66
CA SER A 922 0.10 -3.58 -24.46
C SER A 922 1.14 -4.38 -25.25
N ASN A 923 2.24 -3.72 -25.59
CA ASN A 923 3.37 -4.34 -26.29
C ASN A 923 4.50 -4.75 -25.32
N VAL A 924 4.18 -4.97 -24.05
CA VAL A 924 5.19 -5.34 -23.04
C VAL A 924 5.80 -6.70 -23.37
N PHE A 925 7.13 -6.81 -23.26
CA PHE A 925 7.83 -8.08 -23.42
C PHE A 925 7.57 -8.97 -22.21
N LYS A 926 6.95 -10.14 -22.41
CA LYS A 926 6.53 -11.04 -21.34
C LYS A 926 7.52 -12.19 -21.22
N VAL A 927 8.05 -12.37 -20.03
CA VAL A 927 8.98 -13.45 -19.69
C VAL A 927 8.37 -14.34 -18.61
N PHE A 928 8.30 -15.64 -18.90
CA PHE A 928 7.91 -16.63 -17.90
C PHE A 928 9.16 -17.20 -17.24
N GLU A 929 9.20 -17.21 -15.91
CA GLU A 929 10.32 -17.74 -15.13
C GLU A 929 9.94 -19.01 -14.38
N LEU A 930 10.78 -20.04 -14.53
CA LEU A 930 10.64 -21.32 -13.84
C LEU A 930 11.99 -21.85 -13.35
N ASP A 931 12.03 -22.21 -12.06
CA ASP A 931 13.25 -22.69 -11.42
C ASP A 931 13.31 -24.22 -11.32
N ASP A 932 12.17 -24.88 -11.06
CA ASP A 932 12.06 -26.32 -10.85
C ASP A 932 11.06 -26.96 -11.81
N TYR A 933 11.23 -28.26 -12.08
CA TYR A 933 10.23 -29.04 -12.81
C TYR A 933 8.98 -29.26 -11.95
N ILE A 934 7.81 -28.85 -12.42
CA ILE A 934 6.57 -28.86 -11.63
C ILE A 934 5.46 -29.78 -12.17
N ILE A 935 5.74 -30.55 -13.23
CA ILE A 935 4.74 -31.39 -13.89
C ILE A 935 4.59 -32.73 -13.18
N GLU A 936 5.69 -33.45 -12.96
CA GLU A 936 5.70 -34.76 -12.30
C GLU A 936 6.56 -34.70 -11.04
N LEU A 937 5.90 -34.58 -9.89
CA LEU A 937 6.56 -34.54 -8.59
C LEU A 937 6.76 -35.95 -8.01
N PRO A 938 7.92 -36.22 -7.34
CA PRO A 938 8.17 -37.50 -6.68
C PRO A 938 7.08 -37.90 -5.68
N GLU A 939 6.87 -39.19 -5.43
CA GLU A 939 5.81 -39.70 -4.54
C GLU A 939 5.88 -39.13 -3.13
N LYS A 940 7.10 -38.97 -2.60
CA LYS A 940 7.35 -38.45 -1.25
C LYS A 940 7.49 -36.93 -1.19
N HIS A 941 7.10 -36.21 -2.24
CA HIS A 941 7.16 -34.75 -2.26
C HIS A 941 5.99 -34.15 -1.45
N ASN A 942 6.30 -33.34 -0.43
CA ASN A 942 5.32 -32.83 0.53
C ASN A 942 4.17 -32.02 -0.09
N ASN A 943 4.41 -31.36 -1.23
CA ASN A 943 3.38 -30.59 -1.93
C ASN A 943 2.67 -31.33 -3.06
N ARG A 944 2.91 -32.64 -3.28
CA ARG A 944 2.32 -33.39 -4.42
C ARG A 944 0.80 -33.27 -4.50
N LYS A 945 0.10 -33.19 -3.38
CA LYS A 945 -1.37 -33.02 -3.33
C LYS A 945 -1.85 -31.70 -3.97
N ASN A 946 -0.99 -30.68 -4.04
CA ASN A 946 -1.30 -29.37 -4.61
C ASN A 946 -1.04 -29.29 -6.11
N PHE A 947 -0.43 -30.33 -6.71
CA PHE A 947 -0.13 -30.41 -8.14
C PHE A 947 -0.94 -31.56 -8.75
N ASN A 948 -2.01 -31.22 -9.48
CA ASN A 948 -2.90 -32.18 -10.13
C ASN A 948 -2.51 -32.43 -11.60
N ALA A 949 -3.17 -33.39 -12.26
CA ALA A 949 -2.88 -33.75 -13.65
C ALA A 949 -3.01 -32.57 -14.65
N ASP A 950 -3.81 -31.56 -14.31
CA ASP A 950 -4.07 -30.41 -15.18
C ASP A 950 -2.90 -29.41 -15.25
N VAL A 951 -1.92 -29.48 -14.34
CA VAL A 951 -0.78 -28.53 -14.29
C VAL A 951 -0.03 -28.49 -15.62
N LYS A 952 0.14 -29.64 -16.28
CA LYS A 952 0.82 -29.72 -17.59
C LYS A 952 0.11 -28.87 -18.65
N GLU A 953 -1.20 -29.03 -18.76
CA GLU A 953 -2.02 -28.33 -19.76
C GLU A 953 -2.10 -26.84 -19.43
N GLN A 954 -2.32 -26.49 -18.16
CA GLN A 954 -2.37 -25.11 -17.70
C GLN A 954 -1.03 -24.38 -17.90
N LEU A 955 0.09 -25.04 -17.63
CA LEU A 955 1.43 -24.48 -17.86
C LEU A 955 1.67 -24.27 -19.36
N ARG A 956 1.37 -25.24 -20.21
CA ARG A 956 1.48 -25.10 -21.68
C ARG A 956 0.67 -23.92 -22.18
N LYS A 957 -0.59 -23.79 -21.74
CA LYS A 957 -1.44 -22.65 -22.08
C LYS A 957 -0.90 -21.33 -21.54
N SER A 958 -0.28 -21.32 -20.36
CA SER A 958 0.35 -20.12 -19.82
C SER A 958 1.47 -19.67 -20.75
N LEU A 959 2.39 -20.58 -21.07
CA LEU A 959 3.58 -20.29 -21.88
C LEU A 959 3.23 -19.80 -23.29
N SER A 960 2.07 -20.17 -23.86
CA SER A 960 1.65 -19.64 -25.17
C SER A 960 1.35 -18.14 -25.19
N PHE A 961 1.24 -17.48 -24.02
CA PHE A 961 1.04 -16.02 -23.94
C PHE A 961 2.34 -15.23 -23.79
N PHE A 962 3.48 -15.91 -23.58
CA PHE A 962 4.77 -15.30 -23.29
C PHE A 962 5.64 -15.24 -24.54
N ASP A 963 6.53 -14.26 -24.57
CA ASP A 963 7.47 -14.07 -25.68
C ASP A 963 8.75 -14.88 -25.45
N ARG A 964 9.08 -15.14 -24.18
CA ARG A 964 10.25 -15.93 -23.79
C ARG A 964 9.98 -16.76 -22.54
N PHE A 965 10.57 -17.95 -22.52
CA PHE A 965 10.58 -18.83 -21.36
C PHE A 965 12.00 -18.96 -20.81
N VAL A 966 12.21 -18.60 -19.54
CA VAL A 966 13.52 -18.60 -18.90
C VAL A 966 13.55 -19.65 -17.79
N VAL A 967 14.57 -20.50 -17.83
CA VAL A 967 14.73 -21.65 -16.92
C VAL A 967 16.13 -21.68 -16.30
N SER A 968 16.27 -22.42 -15.20
CA SER A 968 17.49 -22.45 -14.38
C SER A 968 18.58 -23.40 -14.88
N THR A 969 18.22 -24.42 -15.67
CA THR A 969 19.14 -25.49 -16.08
C THR A 969 18.86 -26.00 -17.50
N GLU A 970 19.89 -26.58 -18.12
CA GLU A 970 19.81 -27.21 -19.44
C GLU A 970 18.85 -28.43 -19.46
N PRO A 971 18.88 -29.37 -18.49
CA PRO A 971 17.91 -30.47 -18.47
C PRO A 971 16.45 -30.01 -18.33
N LEU A 972 16.19 -28.91 -17.60
CA LEU A 972 14.85 -28.34 -17.51
C LEU A 972 14.40 -27.74 -18.85
N ALA A 973 15.30 -27.09 -19.58
CA ALA A 973 15.01 -26.61 -20.94
C ALA A 973 14.70 -27.76 -21.90
N GLU A 974 15.47 -28.85 -21.83
CA GLU A 974 15.26 -30.04 -22.66
C GLU A 974 13.91 -30.70 -22.36
N ALA A 975 13.61 -30.93 -21.06
CA ALA A 975 12.36 -31.53 -20.61
C ALA A 975 11.11 -30.72 -21.00
N LEU A 976 11.27 -29.40 -21.21
CA LEU A 976 10.19 -28.48 -21.58
C LEU A 976 10.33 -27.91 -22.99
N SER A 977 11.20 -28.47 -23.82
CA SER A 977 11.47 -28.01 -25.20
C SER A 977 10.22 -27.93 -26.07
N GLU A 978 9.23 -28.80 -25.84
CA GLU A 978 7.95 -28.79 -26.56
C GLU A 978 6.96 -27.69 -26.10
N PHE A 979 7.27 -26.95 -25.03
CA PHE A 979 6.33 -26.00 -24.41
C PHE A 979 6.49 -24.58 -24.94
N HIS A 980 7.68 -24.20 -25.41
CA HIS A 980 7.95 -22.85 -25.87
C HIS A 980 9.10 -22.83 -26.90
N PRO A 981 9.02 -22.06 -27.99
CA PRO A 981 10.06 -22.03 -29.02
C PRO A 981 11.32 -21.24 -28.62
N ASP A 982 11.22 -20.24 -27.74
CA ASP A 982 12.38 -19.47 -27.21
C ASP A 982 12.58 -19.79 -25.73
N ILE A 983 13.40 -20.82 -25.44
CA ILE A 983 13.80 -21.17 -24.07
C ILE A 983 15.23 -20.69 -23.84
N ARG A 984 15.44 -19.90 -22.78
CA ARG A 984 16.77 -19.45 -22.34
C ARG A 984 17.14 -20.07 -21.01
N VAL A 985 18.32 -20.64 -20.94
CA VAL A 985 18.91 -21.14 -19.70
C VAL A 985 19.73 -20.02 -19.08
N VAL A 986 19.33 -19.58 -17.89
CA VAL A 986 20.10 -18.64 -17.08
C VAL A 986 20.34 -19.32 -15.74
N LYS A 987 21.60 -19.56 -15.38
CA LYS A 987 21.91 -20.30 -14.14
C LYS A 987 21.71 -19.42 -12.92
N ASN A 988 21.23 -20.03 -11.83
CA ASN A 988 21.13 -19.35 -10.55
C ASN A 988 22.53 -18.88 -10.09
N CYS A 989 22.59 -17.71 -9.47
CA CYS A 989 23.82 -17.13 -8.94
C CYS A 989 23.57 -16.69 -7.49
N LEU A 990 24.61 -16.72 -6.66
CA LEU A 990 24.52 -16.29 -5.27
C LEU A 990 24.62 -14.77 -5.14
N PRO A 991 23.76 -14.12 -4.34
CA PRO A 991 23.88 -12.71 -4.04
C PRO A 991 25.18 -12.40 -3.28
N VAL A 992 25.90 -11.37 -3.73
CA VAL A 992 27.19 -10.97 -3.14
C VAL A 992 27.01 -10.46 -1.71
N ASP A 993 25.96 -9.69 -1.47
CA ASP A 993 25.61 -9.13 -0.16
C ASP A 993 25.30 -10.21 0.89
N TRP A 994 24.74 -11.34 0.48
CA TRP A 994 24.39 -12.44 1.37
C TRP A 994 25.53 -13.42 1.60
N TRP A 995 26.27 -13.78 0.55
CA TRP A 995 27.20 -14.91 0.58
C TRP A 995 28.67 -14.49 0.50
N GLY A 996 28.96 -13.29 0.00
CA GLY A 996 30.31 -12.86 -0.35
C GLY A 996 31.29 -12.91 0.83
N ASN A 997 30.83 -12.57 2.03
CA ASN A 997 31.66 -12.44 3.24
C ASN A 997 31.45 -13.58 4.26
N LEU A 998 30.67 -14.61 3.93
CA LEU A 998 30.39 -15.70 4.86
C LEU A 998 31.53 -16.72 4.90
N HIS A 999 31.80 -17.23 6.10
CA HIS A 999 32.76 -18.28 6.36
C HIS A 999 32.22 -19.17 7.50
N SER A 1000 32.26 -20.48 7.31
CA SER A 1000 32.02 -21.44 8.41
C SER A 1000 33.29 -21.64 9.22
N LEU A 1001 33.14 -21.81 10.54
CA LEU A 1001 34.24 -22.31 11.35
C LEU A 1001 34.40 -23.82 11.13
N ARG A 1002 35.60 -24.32 11.41
CA ARG A 1002 35.98 -25.72 11.25
C ARG A 1002 36.31 -26.38 12.57
N GLN A 1003 36.15 -27.68 12.63
CA GLN A 1003 36.59 -28.53 13.74
C GLN A 1003 36.02 -28.08 15.10
N GLN A 1004 34.77 -27.59 15.10
CA GLN A 1004 34.10 -27.09 16.30
C GLN A 1004 33.44 -28.21 17.14
N GLY A 1005 33.28 -29.40 16.56
CA GLY A 1005 32.70 -30.57 17.21
C GLY A 1005 33.72 -31.41 17.97
N ARG A 1006 33.24 -32.34 18.81
CA ARG A 1006 34.13 -33.36 19.42
C ARG A 1006 34.52 -34.43 18.40
N LYS A 1007 33.63 -34.66 17.44
CA LYS A 1007 33.86 -35.43 16.22
C LYS A 1007 33.64 -34.52 15.02
N PRO A 1008 34.12 -34.90 13.82
CA PRO A 1008 33.81 -34.18 12.61
C PRO A 1008 32.31 -33.97 12.44
N ARG A 1009 31.91 -32.74 12.13
CA ARG A 1009 30.52 -32.32 11.97
C ARG A 1009 30.12 -32.52 10.52
N VAL A 1010 29.28 -33.52 10.27
CA VAL A 1010 28.79 -33.85 8.93
C VAL A 1010 27.31 -33.53 8.85
N GLY A 1011 26.87 -32.82 7.82
CA GLY A 1011 25.51 -32.30 7.86
C GLY A 1011 24.82 -32.10 6.53
N TRP A 1012 23.52 -31.85 6.66
CA TRP A 1012 22.61 -31.48 5.59
C TRP A 1012 21.76 -30.28 6.02
N ALA A 1013 21.42 -29.43 5.07
CA ALA A 1013 20.59 -28.25 5.27
C ALA A 1013 19.73 -28.06 4.02
N GLY A 1014 18.43 -27.83 4.21
CA GLY A 1014 17.52 -27.62 3.08
C GLY A 1014 16.06 -27.48 3.48
N GLY A 1015 15.20 -27.32 2.47
CA GLY A 1015 13.76 -27.14 2.65
C GLY A 1015 13.01 -28.43 3.00
N SER A 1016 11.70 -28.33 3.19
CA SER A 1016 10.84 -29.45 3.60
C SER A 1016 10.50 -30.45 2.48
N SER A 1017 10.99 -30.29 1.24
CA SER A 1017 10.55 -31.11 0.10
C SER A 1017 11.47 -32.29 -0.25
N HIS A 1018 12.37 -32.67 0.65
CA HIS A 1018 13.49 -33.60 0.36
C HIS A 1018 13.36 -34.99 1.04
N GLN A 1019 12.14 -35.45 1.33
CA GLN A 1019 11.98 -36.66 2.18
C GLN A 1019 12.57 -37.91 1.53
N GLY A 1020 12.30 -38.14 0.24
CA GLY A 1020 12.91 -39.23 -0.51
C GLY A 1020 14.44 -39.13 -0.53
N ASP A 1021 14.95 -37.95 -0.87
CA ASP A 1021 16.39 -37.64 -0.92
C ASP A 1021 17.11 -37.98 0.41
N LEU A 1022 16.53 -37.63 1.56
CA LEU A 1022 17.13 -37.88 2.87
C LEU A 1022 16.96 -39.32 3.37
N GLU A 1023 15.85 -39.98 3.03
CA GLU A 1023 15.66 -41.38 3.41
C GLU A 1023 16.67 -42.30 2.71
N MET A 1024 17.17 -41.91 1.53
CA MET A 1024 18.21 -42.65 0.78
C MET A 1024 19.52 -42.80 1.56
N ILE A 1025 19.89 -41.81 2.37
CA ILE A 1025 21.13 -41.83 3.17
C ILE A 1025 20.90 -42.32 4.62
N ALA A 1026 19.73 -42.86 4.94
CA ALA A 1026 19.42 -43.27 6.31
C ALA A 1026 20.36 -44.33 6.87
N ASP A 1027 20.71 -45.32 6.05
CA ASP A 1027 21.66 -46.37 6.46
C ASP A 1027 23.10 -45.84 6.54
N VAL A 1028 23.45 -44.81 5.76
CA VAL A 1028 24.74 -44.11 5.87
C VAL A 1028 24.82 -43.39 7.22
N VAL A 1029 23.78 -42.62 7.56
CA VAL A 1029 23.66 -41.90 8.82
C VAL A 1029 23.78 -42.85 10.02
N LYS A 1030 23.08 -43.97 9.95
CA LYS A 1030 23.12 -45.03 10.97
C LYS A 1030 24.51 -45.67 11.08
N ALA A 1031 25.15 -46.01 9.97
CA ALA A 1031 26.45 -46.68 9.96
C ALA A 1031 27.56 -45.82 10.58
N LEU A 1032 27.51 -44.50 10.35
CA LEU A 1032 28.54 -43.56 10.82
C LEU A 1032 28.16 -42.79 12.09
N ALA A 1033 27.03 -43.11 12.74
CA ALA A 1033 26.53 -42.40 13.93
C ALA A 1033 27.55 -42.34 15.09
N ASN A 1034 28.48 -43.29 15.15
CA ASN A 1034 29.55 -43.31 16.16
C ASN A 1034 30.86 -42.65 15.70
N GLU A 1035 31.00 -42.30 14.42
CA GLU A 1035 32.21 -41.71 13.82
C GLU A 1035 32.10 -40.18 13.68
N VAL A 1036 30.89 -39.64 13.48
CA VAL A 1036 30.64 -38.21 13.21
C VAL A 1036 29.56 -37.60 14.11
N GLU A 1037 29.48 -36.28 14.13
CA GLU A 1037 28.34 -35.52 14.66
C GLU A 1037 27.42 -35.13 13.51
N TRP A 1038 26.25 -35.78 13.40
CA TRP A 1038 25.26 -35.47 12.37
C TRP A 1038 24.51 -34.16 12.68
N VAL A 1039 24.57 -33.20 11.76
CA VAL A 1039 23.92 -31.88 11.90
C VAL A 1039 22.90 -31.69 10.78
N PHE A 1040 21.63 -31.52 11.14
CA PHE A 1040 20.54 -31.30 10.17
C PHE A 1040 19.89 -29.94 10.35
N MET A 1041 19.58 -29.25 9.26
CA MET A 1041 18.83 -27.99 9.26
C MET A 1041 17.62 -28.05 8.31
N GLY A 1042 16.46 -27.62 8.81
CA GLY A 1042 15.21 -27.51 8.06
C GLY A 1042 14.33 -28.75 8.18
N MET A 1043 14.76 -29.88 7.61
CA MET A 1043 14.04 -31.14 7.62
C MET A 1043 14.90 -32.29 8.14
N CYS A 1044 14.31 -33.18 8.94
CA CYS A 1044 14.94 -34.42 9.41
C CYS A 1044 13.87 -35.51 9.52
N PRO A 1045 13.86 -36.53 8.63
CA PRO A 1045 12.94 -37.65 8.73
C PRO A 1045 13.05 -38.36 10.09
N ASP A 1046 11.93 -38.87 10.60
CA ASP A 1046 11.87 -39.56 11.91
C ASP A 1046 12.85 -40.72 12.02
N LYS A 1047 13.13 -41.41 10.90
CA LYS A 1047 14.11 -42.50 10.81
C LYS A 1047 15.55 -42.04 11.09
N LEU A 1048 15.89 -40.79 10.79
CA LEU A 1048 17.23 -40.23 11.02
C LEU A 1048 17.36 -39.67 12.43
N ARG A 1049 16.26 -39.15 13.00
CA ARG A 1049 16.27 -38.39 14.25
C ARG A 1049 17.03 -39.05 15.41
N PRO A 1050 16.96 -40.38 15.64
CA PRO A 1050 17.71 -41.04 16.71
C PRO A 1050 19.24 -40.95 16.58
N TYR A 1051 19.76 -40.74 15.37
CA TYR A 1051 21.19 -40.69 15.06
C TYR A 1051 21.73 -39.26 14.92
N VAL A 1052 20.84 -38.26 14.87
CA VAL A 1052 21.20 -36.86 14.66
C VAL A 1052 21.72 -36.23 15.95
N HIS A 1053 22.92 -35.64 15.88
CA HIS A 1053 23.53 -34.93 17.00
C HIS A 1053 22.88 -33.56 17.25
N GLU A 1054 22.69 -32.77 16.18
CA GLU A 1054 22.06 -31.46 16.21
C GLU A 1054 20.99 -31.33 15.13
N PHE A 1055 19.81 -30.81 15.50
CA PHE A 1055 18.75 -30.44 14.56
C PHE A 1055 18.42 -28.95 14.72
N HIS A 1056 18.35 -28.23 13.61
CA HIS A 1056 17.99 -26.83 13.53
C HIS A 1056 16.74 -26.70 12.67
N THR A 1057 15.73 -25.96 13.12
CA THR A 1057 14.54 -25.70 12.30
C THR A 1057 14.88 -24.78 11.13
N GLY A 1058 13.99 -24.72 10.13
CA GLY A 1058 14.08 -23.70 9.09
C GLY A 1058 14.03 -22.29 9.69
N VAL A 1059 14.69 -21.34 9.03
CA VAL A 1059 14.69 -19.92 9.37
C VAL A 1059 14.15 -19.13 8.18
N ASP A 1060 13.74 -17.88 8.40
CA ASP A 1060 13.43 -16.95 7.31
C ASP A 1060 14.60 -16.86 6.33
N ILE A 1061 14.28 -16.74 5.04
CA ILE A 1061 15.28 -16.78 3.96
C ILE A 1061 16.37 -15.72 4.10
N SER A 1062 16.07 -14.56 4.70
CA SER A 1062 17.05 -13.50 4.96
C SER A 1062 18.08 -13.86 6.04
N LEU A 1063 17.76 -14.80 6.93
CA LEU A 1063 18.66 -15.32 7.97
C LEU A 1063 19.38 -16.60 7.54
N TYR A 1064 18.90 -17.23 6.46
CA TYR A 1064 19.37 -18.54 6.02
C TYR A 1064 20.87 -18.62 5.74
N PRO A 1065 21.50 -17.69 4.99
CA PRO A 1065 22.94 -17.76 4.69
C PRO A 1065 23.82 -17.76 5.95
N ALA A 1066 23.59 -16.79 6.84
CA ALA A 1066 24.33 -16.69 8.10
C ALA A 1066 24.10 -17.89 9.01
N LYS A 1067 22.85 -18.40 9.05
CA LYS A 1067 22.51 -19.59 9.83
C LYS A 1067 23.18 -20.86 9.29
N LEU A 1068 23.28 -21.01 7.97
CA LEU A 1068 23.99 -22.12 7.34
C LEU A 1068 25.48 -22.07 7.71
N ALA A 1069 26.10 -20.90 7.59
CA ALA A 1069 27.50 -20.71 7.94
C ALA A 1069 27.77 -21.08 9.42
N SER A 1070 26.85 -20.71 10.32
CA SER A 1070 26.96 -20.98 11.76
C SER A 1070 26.73 -22.45 12.17
N LEU A 1071 26.48 -23.37 11.22
CA LEU A 1071 26.40 -24.80 11.54
C LEU A 1071 27.79 -25.40 11.79
N ASP A 1072 28.84 -24.70 11.32
CA ASP A 1072 30.25 -25.08 11.43
C ASP A 1072 30.49 -26.52 10.98
N LEU A 1073 29.98 -26.84 9.78
CA LEU A 1073 30.13 -28.17 9.20
C LEU A 1073 31.57 -28.37 8.70
N ASP A 1074 32.12 -29.53 9.00
CA ASP A 1074 33.39 -29.99 8.43
C ASP A 1074 33.16 -30.58 7.03
N LEU A 1075 31.99 -31.18 6.80
CA LEU A 1075 31.61 -31.82 5.55
C LEU A 1075 30.09 -31.72 5.34
N ALA A 1076 29.66 -31.39 4.12
CA ALA A 1076 28.24 -31.34 3.77
C ALA A 1076 27.86 -32.48 2.81
N LEU A 1077 26.65 -33.00 2.97
CA LEU A 1077 26.05 -33.96 2.04
C LEU A 1077 24.96 -33.28 1.22
N ALA A 1078 24.93 -33.54 -0.08
CA ALA A 1078 23.87 -33.11 -0.98
C ALA A 1078 23.26 -34.33 -1.71
N PRO A 1079 22.49 -35.18 -1.01
CA PRO A 1079 21.84 -36.33 -1.61
C PRO A 1079 20.63 -35.91 -2.45
N VAL A 1080 20.44 -36.55 -3.60
CA VAL A 1080 19.22 -36.47 -4.41
C VAL A 1080 18.90 -37.83 -5.02
N GLU A 1081 17.62 -38.19 -5.08
CA GLU A 1081 17.14 -39.34 -5.85
C GLU A 1081 17.30 -39.10 -7.36
N ASP A 1082 17.54 -40.16 -8.13
CA ASP A 1082 17.61 -40.09 -9.60
C ASP A 1082 16.19 -40.13 -10.20
N ASN A 1083 15.59 -38.96 -10.36
CA ASN A 1083 14.27 -38.76 -10.94
C ASN A 1083 14.23 -37.45 -11.74
N ILE A 1084 13.25 -37.30 -12.64
CA ILE A 1084 13.15 -36.14 -13.54
C ILE A 1084 13.12 -34.80 -12.79
N PHE A 1085 12.46 -34.75 -11.63
CA PHE A 1085 12.42 -33.55 -10.81
C PHE A 1085 13.81 -33.11 -10.36
N ASN A 1086 14.61 -34.05 -9.83
CA ASN A 1086 15.96 -33.78 -9.36
C ASN A 1086 16.97 -33.60 -10.51
N ILE A 1087 16.80 -34.29 -11.64
CA ILE A 1087 17.61 -34.08 -12.85
C ILE A 1087 17.53 -32.63 -13.32
N CYS A 1088 16.33 -32.04 -13.28
CA CYS A 1088 16.07 -30.66 -13.70
C CYS A 1088 16.48 -29.60 -12.67
N LYS A 1089 16.80 -29.98 -11.41
CA LYS A 1089 17.14 -29.01 -10.35
C LYS A 1089 18.45 -28.29 -10.63
N SER A 1090 18.52 -27.05 -10.15
CA SER A 1090 19.80 -26.33 -10.08
C SER A 1090 20.72 -26.90 -8.99
N HIS A 1091 22.02 -26.68 -9.13
CA HIS A 1091 23.03 -27.09 -8.15
C HIS A 1091 23.22 -26.08 -7.01
N LEU A 1092 22.18 -25.28 -6.71
CA LEU A 1092 22.20 -24.24 -5.68
C LEU A 1092 22.69 -24.74 -4.32
N ARG A 1093 22.34 -25.98 -3.96
CA ARG A 1093 22.79 -26.61 -2.71
C ARG A 1093 24.32 -26.70 -2.61
N LEU A 1094 25.01 -27.05 -3.71
CA LEU A 1094 26.47 -27.09 -3.75
C LEU A 1094 27.07 -25.68 -3.59
N MET A 1095 26.44 -24.70 -4.22
CA MET A 1095 26.87 -23.30 -4.15
C MET A 1095 26.73 -22.74 -2.73
N GLU A 1096 25.62 -23.00 -2.05
CA GLU A 1096 25.37 -22.53 -0.67
C GLU A 1096 26.42 -23.08 0.31
N TYR A 1097 26.74 -24.38 0.23
CA TYR A 1097 27.80 -24.97 1.04
C TYR A 1097 29.19 -24.45 0.68
N GLY A 1098 29.48 -24.37 -0.61
CA GLY A 1098 30.77 -23.90 -1.10
C GLY A 1098 31.03 -22.43 -0.79
N ALA A 1099 30.00 -21.58 -0.75
CA ALA A 1099 30.12 -20.19 -0.33
C ALA A 1099 30.57 -20.07 1.14
N CYS A 1100 30.23 -21.04 1.98
CA CYS A 1100 30.74 -21.17 3.35
C CYS A 1100 32.10 -21.89 3.43
N ALA A 1101 32.72 -22.17 2.28
CA ALA A 1101 33.91 -22.99 2.10
C ALA A 1101 33.77 -24.46 2.53
N ILE A 1102 32.56 -25.02 2.66
CA ILE A 1102 32.37 -26.40 3.14
C ILE A 1102 32.60 -27.41 1.99
N PRO A 1103 33.46 -28.45 2.13
CA PRO A 1103 33.56 -29.50 1.12
C PRO A 1103 32.27 -30.30 1.05
N VAL A 1104 31.93 -30.77 -0.15
CA VAL A 1104 30.63 -31.39 -0.41
C VAL A 1104 30.79 -32.76 -1.04
N ILE A 1105 30.05 -33.74 -0.49
CA ILE A 1105 29.76 -35.01 -1.16
C ILE A 1105 28.34 -34.95 -1.70
N CYS A 1106 28.16 -35.23 -2.99
CA CYS A 1106 26.86 -35.19 -3.64
C CYS A 1106 26.58 -36.45 -4.46
N SER A 1107 25.31 -36.68 -4.76
CA SER A 1107 24.90 -37.79 -5.64
C SER A 1107 25.42 -37.56 -7.06
N ASP A 1108 25.82 -38.64 -7.74
CA ASP A 1108 26.14 -38.62 -9.16
C ASP A 1108 24.86 -38.64 -10.02
N VAL A 1109 24.11 -37.56 -9.97
CA VAL A 1109 22.87 -37.29 -10.73
C VAL A 1109 23.11 -36.08 -11.64
N GLU A 1110 22.39 -36.01 -12.76
CA GLU A 1110 22.62 -35.05 -13.85
C GLU A 1110 22.74 -33.59 -13.40
N CYS A 1111 21.92 -33.16 -12.43
CA CYS A 1111 21.96 -31.81 -11.87
C CYS A 1111 23.31 -31.41 -11.24
N TYR A 1112 24.17 -32.38 -10.91
CA TYR A 1112 25.50 -32.15 -10.34
C TYR A 1112 26.67 -32.56 -11.26
N ARG A 1113 26.42 -33.26 -12.38
CA ARG A 1113 27.47 -33.76 -13.29
C ARG A 1113 28.13 -32.66 -14.12
N ASN A 1114 27.33 -31.77 -14.69
CA ASN A 1114 27.79 -30.73 -15.62
C ASN A 1114 28.18 -29.43 -14.89
N THR A 1115 28.96 -29.56 -13.82
CA THR A 1115 29.50 -28.44 -13.07
C THR A 1115 31.02 -28.53 -12.98
N ASP A 1116 31.71 -27.41 -13.16
CA ASP A 1116 33.16 -27.27 -12.93
C ASP A 1116 33.48 -27.09 -11.43
N LEU A 1117 32.55 -27.46 -10.55
CA LEU A 1117 32.69 -27.29 -9.10
C LEU A 1117 33.50 -28.47 -8.53
N PRO A 1118 34.55 -28.21 -7.72
CA PRO A 1118 35.35 -29.27 -7.10
C PRO A 1118 34.57 -29.91 -5.94
N VAL A 1119 33.80 -30.96 -6.26
CA VAL A 1119 32.97 -31.73 -5.31
C VAL A 1119 33.20 -33.23 -5.48
N THR A 1120 32.97 -34.00 -4.42
CA THR A 1120 33.08 -35.47 -4.45
C THR A 1120 31.73 -36.06 -4.84
N ARG A 1121 31.65 -36.69 -6.02
CA ARG A 1121 30.42 -37.32 -6.53
C ARG A 1121 30.42 -38.81 -6.26
N VAL A 1122 29.30 -39.35 -5.80
CA VAL A 1122 29.16 -40.78 -5.50
C VAL A 1122 27.89 -41.36 -6.11
N GLN A 1123 27.94 -42.62 -6.52
CA GLN A 1123 26.71 -43.34 -6.85
C GLN A 1123 25.85 -43.46 -5.59
N ASN A 1124 24.53 -43.52 -5.76
CA ASN A 1124 23.58 -43.64 -4.65
C ASN A 1124 23.56 -45.07 -4.05
N ARG A 1125 24.74 -45.58 -3.69
CA ARG A 1125 24.99 -46.86 -3.02
C ARG A 1125 25.56 -46.60 -1.63
N LEU A 1126 25.14 -47.38 -0.64
CA LEU A 1126 25.57 -47.26 0.76
C LEU A 1126 27.11 -47.27 0.89
N SER A 1127 27.79 -48.18 0.19
CA SER A 1127 29.25 -48.33 0.21
C SER A 1127 29.97 -47.04 -0.20
N ASP A 1128 29.51 -46.43 -1.29
CA ASP A 1128 30.21 -45.32 -1.95
C ASP A 1128 30.10 -44.05 -1.11
N TRP A 1129 28.94 -43.80 -0.50
CA TRP A 1129 28.76 -42.72 0.48
C TRP A 1129 29.65 -42.90 1.71
N ILE A 1130 29.71 -44.11 2.27
CA ILE A 1130 30.55 -44.40 3.46
C ILE A 1130 32.03 -44.22 3.13
N GLU A 1131 32.48 -44.74 1.99
CA GLU A 1131 33.87 -44.63 1.54
C GLU A 1131 34.28 -43.18 1.32
N ALA A 1132 33.45 -42.39 0.61
CA ALA A 1132 33.72 -40.98 0.38
C ALA A 1132 33.76 -40.16 1.68
N ILE A 1133 32.82 -40.41 2.61
CA ILE A 1133 32.84 -39.75 3.91
C ILE A 1133 34.14 -40.10 4.65
N ARG A 1134 34.48 -41.38 4.79
CA ARG A 1134 35.70 -41.80 5.49
C ARG A 1134 36.98 -41.28 4.84
N MET A 1135 37.02 -41.16 3.52
CA MET A 1135 38.12 -40.53 2.78
C MET A 1135 38.32 -39.07 3.21
N HIS A 1136 37.26 -38.27 3.24
CA HIS A 1136 37.32 -36.88 3.73
C HIS A 1136 37.67 -36.78 5.22
N LEU A 1137 37.22 -37.73 6.04
CA LEU A 1137 37.54 -37.75 7.47
C LEU A 1137 39.00 -38.15 7.77
N ALA A 1138 39.62 -38.93 6.88
CA ALA A 1138 40.99 -39.42 7.03
C ALA A 1138 42.03 -38.33 6.72
N ASP A 1139 41.76 -37.46 5.74
CA ASP A 1139 42.61 -36.31 5.38
C ASP A 1139 41.79 -35.01 5.43
N ARG A 1140 41.84 -34.37 6.61
CA ARG A 1140 41.04 -33.17 6.90
C ARG A 1140 41.61 -31.91 6.26
N ASP A 1141 42.94 -31.83 6.15
CA ASP A 1141 43.61 -30.68 5.55
C ASP A 1141 43.33 -30.62 4.05
N GLU A 1142 43.36 -31.77 3.37
CA GLU A 1142 42.97 -31.86 1.96
C GLU A 1142 41.47 -31.58 1.77
N SER A 1143 40.61 -32.08 2.66
CA SER A 1143 39.17 -31.77 2.63
C SER A 1143 38.89 -30.28 2.79
N GLU A 1144 39.62 -29.59 3.67
CA GLU A 1144 39.54 -28.15 3.83
C GLU A 1144 40.01 -27.42 2.55
N ARG A 1145 41.12 -27.86 1.96
CA ARG A 1145 41.64 -27.31 0.70
C ARG A 1145 40.60 -27.40 -0.42
N VAL A 1146 39.92 -28.53 -0.56
CA VAL A 1146 38.83 -28.73 -1.54
C VAL A 1146 37.68 -27.76 -1.28
N GLY A 1147 37.28 -27.57 -0.02
CA GLY A 1147 36.24 -26.60 0.35
C GLY A 1147 36.60 -25.15 0.03
N LEU A 1148 37.86 -24.75 0.26
CA LEU A 1148 38.38 -23.42 -0.10
C LEU A 1148 38.47 -23.23 -1.62
N GLU A 1149 38.87 -24.27 -2.35
CA GLU A 1149 38.89 -24.27 -3.81
C GLU A 1149 37.47 -24.08 -4.39
N LEU A 1150 36.49 -24.77 -3.82
CA LEU A 1150 35.07 -24.61 -4.16
C LEU A 1150 34.60 -23.16 -3.92
N GLN A 1151 34.91 -22.58 -2.76
CA GLN A 1151 34.56 -21.18 -2.45
C GLN A 1151 35.19 -20.20 -3.46
N SER A 1152 36.46 -20.40 -3.79
CA SER A 1152 37.18 -19.58 -4.75
C SER A 1152 36.52 -19.60 -6.13
N ARG A 1153 36.18 -20.81 -6.62
CA ARG A 1153 35.48 -20.99 -7.91
C ARG A 1153 34.11 -20.31 -7.93
N LEU A 1154 33.35 -20.44 -6.84
CA LEU A 1154 32.03 -19.80 -6.71
C LEU A 1154 32.13 -18.27 -6.71
N ARG A 1155 33.06 -17.70 -5.94
CA ARG A 1155 33.27 -16.25 -5.87
C ARG A 1155 33.64 -15.64 -7.22
N GLN A 1156 34.33 -16.40 -8.08
CA GLN A 1156 34.73 -15.95 -9.41
C GLN A 1156 33.59 -16.03 -10.43
N GLU A 1157 32.82 -17.13 -10.45
CA GLU A 1157 31.93 -17.44 -11.57
C GLU A 1157 30.44 -17.47 -11.24
N TRP A 1158 30.07 -17.69 -9.98
CA TRP A 1158 28.69 -18.02 -9.56
C TRP A 1158 28.03 -16.97 -8.68
N MET A 1159 28.68 -15.81 -8.52
CA MET A 1159 28.10 -14.66 -7.82
C MET A 1159 27.31 -13.76 -8.76
N LEU A 1160 26.34 -13.01 -8.25
CA LEU A 1160 25.66 -11.92 -8.97
C LEU A 1160 26.60 -10.71 -9.16
N ASN A 1161 27.70 -10.93 -9.88
CA ASN A 1161 28.62 -9.90 -10.33
C ASN A 1161 28.10 -9.24 -11.63
N ARG A 1162 28.76 -8.16 -12.06
CA ARG A 1162 28.33 -7.38 -13.25
C ARG A 1162 28.13 -8.22 -14.51
N LYS A 1163 28.99 -9.23 -14.74
CA LYS A 1163 28.87 -10.13 -15.91
C LYS A 1163 27.58 -10.96 -15.83
N ASN A 1164 27.35 -11.62 -14.70
CA ASN A 1164 26.18 -12.49 -14.52
C ASN A 1164 24.87 -11.68 -14.49
N VAL A 1165 24.88 -10.51 -13.86
CA VAL A 1165 23.72 -9.60 -13.83
C VAL A 1165 23.37 -9.11 -15.25
N THR A 1166 24.38 -8.87 -16.10
CA THR A 1166 24.15 -8.52 -17.53
C THR A 1166 23.54 -9.69 -18.32
N ASN A 1167 23.97 -10.93 -18.05
CA ASN A 1167 23.39 -12.13 -18.68
C ASN A 1167 21.92 -12.33 -18.29
N TRP A 1168 21.60 -12.13 -17.01
CA TRP A 1168 20.22 -12.15 -16.53
C TRP A 1168 19.37 -11.11 -17.25
N LEU A 1169 19.90 -9.89 -17.38
CA LEU A 1169 19.19 -8.81 -18.05
C LEU A 1169 18.91 -9.09 -19.52
N ALA A 1170 19.87 -9.71 -20.22
CA ALA A 1170 19.70 -10.12 -21.62
C ALA A 1170 18.57 -11.16 -21.79
N ALA A 1171 18.37 -12.03 -20.80
CA ALA A 1171 17.26 -12.99 -20.84
C ALA A 1171 15.90 -12.32 -20.60
N TRP A 1172 15.87 -11.22 -19.84
CA TRP A 1172 14.64 -10.51 -19.47
C TRP A 1172 14.18 -9.44 -20.46
N ARG A 1173 14.92 -9.22 -21.55
CA ARG A 1173 14.61 -8.22 -22.56
C ARG A 1173 14.50 -8.84 -23.97
N PRO A 1174 13.82 -8.18 -24.92
CA PRO A 1174 13.70 -8.64 -26.30
C PRO A 1174 15.02 -9.12 -26.91
#